data_AF-A0AAN6NGP2-F1
#
_entry.id   AF-A0AAN6NGP2-F1
#
_cell.length_a   1.000
_cell.length_b   1.000
_cell.length_c   1.000
_cell.angle_alpha   90.00
_cell.angle_beta   90.00
_cell.angle_gamma   90.00
#
_symmetry.space_group_name_H-M   'P 1'
#
loop_
_entity.id
_entity.type
_entity.pdbx_description
1 polymer ?
#
loop_
_entity_poly.entity_id
_entity_poly.type
_entity_poly.pdbx_seq_one_letter_code
_entity_poly.pdbx_strand_id
1 'polypeptide(L)'
;MAQPRTITLNEREQKLKGLLVDVAQFIDTHHPPSTPPVPGQEKVVLRWAGGWVRDKLLGVESNDIDTAINNMTGETFALYLRDYCNDPGHRGRHGILPSDIGGLHKIAKNPEKSKHLETTTTRLFGLDVDFVNLRKETYSEDSRNPTIEFGTAEEDALRRDATVNALFYNLHTEEVEDFTGGLKDMEEKIIRTPLEPLQTFMDDPLRVLRLVRFASRLEFRIDPEAEKVMGEPKVLEMLRLKISRERIGVELEKMLKGKNPRVSLELIDRLGLYHAVFTDPAKEDMVKPDLTNWHTVYNTLDKLKENKTPGSIYEVLVTSEEAGFFAWNLAALCPWEQLPEEKPVKAGKHPLPLASQAAREGFRAPNKLCDVVTAAHRHRQNILELKEIVCNKEESRNERDRFGMAIREWDARGGQWRLQVLYAVLVDLLLRTGPEKEEVQKVLAEWQAFLDHLVELDVMDAPSIRRLVDGTVLAKELGIKPGKWMAPALDIVMAWQLRNPGVTEQEGAVEENPRQRIIAVFTCVHGESVSEDLLAANGLATLIAGWIAPIINRPDPMDLDEEGDSVWGVQEDDPHDTIVRRTRELAEPGMMCLEILLCSSNLLYIPSELTHLDTQVLFTLVAFTDDDRDGWSTPELRGKAETILEKHLLPTPDRREYLMLEMLQSYLRPLFSRSRPATITSSGRRAEYNKDGRGRGGVGDDSRRTKPWKFEDLRAVPGFNWVVNTADKEFVSKNWPLFIPVLLTLLDERSIRIKARGLSLTTTFLTKLPGKTLEQTGLSQVFEDAILPSLLSYLPTLTPEDESVQILKPAFEALLWLAKKQEREDRKRKLLDKMLREGVFAAYFHAREHIKIVTLLCEVVGGVVKELGLHSVKHLKDLVPMLSEIMTDPFAPLSPTVLLSAVRALQVVVLMCWPRFITPDQPCADNVLEAVVVCWLNVTDADAGQPNAEEVQNKLRETAKLLSAIYNKTASGSSGGDVFKVLVDKEPRLASLFTM
;
A
#
# COMPACT_ATOMS: atom_id res chain seq x y z
N MET A 1 53.30 -21.51 -46.22
CA MET A 1 53.97 -20.35 -45.62
C MET A 1 53.21 -19.11 -46.08
N ALA A 2 52.26 -18.64 -45.26
CA ALA A 2 51.55 -17.40 -45.53
C ALA A 2 52.49 -16.22 -45.19
N GLN A 3 52.42 -15.14 -45.97
CA GLN A 3 53.26 -13.95 -45.76
C GLN A 3 53.05 -13.39 -44.33
N PRO A 4 54.12 -12.99 -43.61
CA PRO A 4 53.98 -12.33 -42.32
C PRO A 4 53.27 -10.98 -42.54
N ARG A 5 52.02 -10.86 -42.07
CA ARG A 5 51.32 -9.58 -42.04
C ARG A 5 52.05 -8.67 -41.06
N THR A 6 52.80 -7.72 -41.59
CA THR A 6 53.58 -6.76 -40.80
C THR A 6 52.61 -5.72 -40.24
N ILE A 7 52.51 -5.62 -38.91
CA ILE A 7 51.71 -4.59 -38.25
C ILE A 7 52.51 -3.28 -38.30
N THR A 8 51.87 -2.21 -38.77
CA THR A 8 52.47 -0.86 -38.74
C THR A 8 52.01 -0.14 -37.48
N LEU A 9 52.95 0.31 -36.65
CA LEU A 9 52.67 1.06 -35.43
C LEU A 9 52.49 2.55 -35.73
N ASN A 10 51.54 3.20 -35.05
CA ASN A 10 51.42 4.66 -35.08
C ASN A 10 52.50 5.32 -34.20
N GLU A 11 52.66 6.64 -34.30
CA GLU A 11 53.73 7.37 -33.57
C GLU A 11 53.65 7.18 -32.05
N ARG A 12 52.43 7.10 -31.48
CA ARG A 12 52.23 6.92 -30.04
C ARG A 12 52.57 5.51 -29.60
N GLU A 13 52.14 4.52 -30.37
CA GLU A 13 52.45 3.10 -30.16
C GLU A 13 53.95 2.84 -30.29
N GLN A 14 54.63 3.49 -31.23
CA GLN A 14 56.07 3.35 -31.42
C GLN A 14 56.85 3.93 -30.23
N LYS A 15 56.41 5.07 -29.68
CA LYS A 15 56.94 5.63 -28.42
C LYS A 15 56.69 4.70 -27.24
N LEU A 16 55.47 4.17 -27.12
CA LEU A 16 55.10 3.23 -26.06
C LEU A 16 55.95 1.95 -26.11
N LYS A 17 56.08 1.33 -27.29
CA LYS A 17 56.94 0.16 -27.49
C LYS A 17 58.37 0.45 -27.10
N GLY A 18 58.93 1.58 -27.56
CA GLY A 18 60.29 1.98 -27.23
C GLY A 18 60.53 2.08 -25.71
N LEU A 19 59.59 2.70 -24.99
CA LEU A 19 59.62 2.76 -23.52
C LEU A 19 59.56 1.38 -22.89
N LEU A 20 58.60 0.54 -23.30
CA LEU A 20 58.37 -0.77 -22.69
C LEU A 20 59.56 -1.73 -22.90
N VAL A 21 60.17 -1.72 -24.10
CA VAL A 21 61.35 -2.54 -24.41
C VAL A 21 62.58 -2.07 -23.63
N ASP A 22 62.81 -0.76 -23.52
CA ASP A 22 63.92 -0.22 -22.72
C ASP A 22 63.74 -0.53 -21.22
N VAL A 23 62.49 -0.55 -20.72
CA VAL A 23 62.16 -0.97 -19.34
C VAL A 23 62.41 -2.47 -19.14
N ALA A 24 62.03 -3.33 -20.09
CA ALA A 24 62.33 -4.76 -20.02
C ALA A 24 63.85 -5.01 -19.95
N GLN A 25 64.64 -4.30 -20.74
CA GLN A 25 66.11 -4.36 -20.69
C GLN A 25 66.67 -3.84 -19.36
N PHE A 26 66.07 -2.79 -18.79
CA PHE A 26 66.44 -2.29 -17.47
C PHE A 26 66.22 -3.35 -16.39
N ILE A 27 65.08 -4.08 -16.43
CA ILE A 27 64.80 -5.15 -15.46
C ILE A 27 65.76 -6.33 -15.62
N ASP A 28 66.06 -6.73 -16.86
CA ASP A 28 67.03 -7.80 -17.16
C ASP A 28 68.46 -7.44 -16.69
N THR A 29 68.77 -6.16 -16.49
CA THR A 29 70.11 -5.68 -16.05
C THR A 29 70.19 -5.26 -14.59
N HIS A 30 69.08 -4.85 -13.96
CA HIS A 30 69.01 -4.38 -12.58
C HIS A 30 68.20 -5.36 -11.71
N HIS A 31 68.88 -6.27 -11.01
CA HIS A 31 68.26 -7.11 -9.98
C HIS A 31 68.19 -6.38 -8.62
N PRO A 32 67.06 -6.43 -7.88
CA PRO A 32 66.98 -5.91 -6.52
C PRO A 32 67.72 -6.82 -5.50
N PRO A 33 68.24 -6.28 -4.37
CA PRO A 33 69.07 -7.04 -3.41
C PRO A 33 68.34 -8.04 -2.49
N SER A 34 67.06 -8.37 -2.71
CA SER A 34 66.21 -9.03 -1.69
C SER A 34 65.51 -10.32 -2.11
N THR A 35 65.86 -10.93 -3.25
CA THR A 35 65.39 -12.28 -3.64
C THR A 35 66.55 -13.13 -4.14
N PRO A 36 66.72 -14.38 -3.67
CA PRO A 36 67.82 -15.23 -4.13
C PRO A 36 67.65 -15.54 -5.62
N PRO A 37 68.72 -15.49 -6.43
CA PRO A 37 68.66 -15.81 -7.85
C PRO A 37 68.33 -17.30 -8.02
N VAL A 38 67.21 -17.60 -8.67
CA VAL A 38 66.87 -18.96 -9.09
C VAL A 38 67.67 -19.26 -10.37
N PRO A 39 68.43 -20.36 -10.44
CA PRO A 39 69.16 -20.72 -11.66
C PRO A 39 68.19 -20.95 -12.82
N GLY A 40 68.37 -20.23 -13.94
CA GLY A 40 67.55 -20.41 -15.17
C GLY A 40 66.52 -19.32 -15.47
N GLN A 41 66.65 -18.11 -14.90
CA GLN A 41 65.69 -17.02 -15.09
C GLN A 41 65.59 -16.58 -16.57
N GLU A 42 64.43 -16.79 -17.19
CA GLU A 42 64.14 -16.36 -18.56
C GLU A 42 64.16 -14.83 -18.69
N LYS A 43 64.62 -14.29 -19.83
CA LYS A 43 64.57 -12.85 -20.13
C LYS A 43 63.14 -12.34 -20.16
N VAL A 44 62.93 -11.06 -19.81
CA VAL A 44 61.61 -10.42 -19.91
C VAL A 44 61.22 -10.25 -21.38
N VAL A 45 60.14 -10.90 -21.79
CA VAL A 45 59.56 -10.78 -23.14
C VAL A 45 58.17 -10.18 -23.04
N LEU A 46 57.98 -9.05 -23.72
CA LEU A 46 56.73 -8.32 -23.77
C LEU A 46 55.98 -8.57 -25.08
N ARG A 47 54.68 -8.78 -24.95
CA ARG A 47 53.77 -8.96 -26.09
C ARG A 47 52.55 -8.07 -25.95
N TRP A 48 52.08 -7.47 -27.02
CA TRP A 48 50.71 -6.97 -27.07
C TRP A 48 49.77 -8.10 -27.48
N ALA A 49 48.66 -8.27 -26.77
CA ALA A 49 47.84 -9.46 -26.89
C ALA A 49 46.40 -9.16 -27.32
N GLY A 50 45.78 -10.14 -27.98
CA GLY A 50 44.34 -10.23 -28.16
C GLY A 50 43.70 -9.16 -29.03
N GLY A 51 42.78 -8.39 -28.45
CA GLY A 51 41.88 -7.51 -29.20
C GLY A 51 42.61 -6.44 -30.02
N TRP A 52 43.69 -5.88 -29.48
CA TRP A 52 44.49 -4.88 -30.19
C TRP A 52 45.14 -5.47 -31.46
N VAL A 53 45.73 -6.66 -31.37
CA VAL A 53 46.39 -7.32 -32.52
C VAL A 53 45.38 -7.61 -33.63
N ARG A 54 44.21 -8.14 -33.25
CA ARG A 54 43.10 -8.40 -34.17
C ARG A 54 42.63 -7.12 -34.85
N ASP A 55 42.32 -6.09 -34.07
CA ASP A 55 41.76 -4.85 -34.60
C ASP A 55 42.77 -4.16 -35.54
N LYS A 56 44.06 -4.17 -35.20
CA LYS A 56 45.15 -3.67 -36.07
C LYS A 56 45.24 -4.42 -37.39
N LEU A 57 45.16 -5.74 -37.36
CA LEU A 57 45.18 -6.56 -38.58
C LEU A 57 43.94 -6.34 -39.46
N LEU A 58 42.83 -5.88 -38.88
CA LEU A 58 41.61 -5.48 -39.60
C LEU A 58 41.61 -4.00 -40.00
N GLY A 59 42.68 -3.25 -39.72
CA GLY A 59 42.79 -1.83 -40.05
C GLY A 59 42.01 -0.90 -39.12
N VAL A 60 41.66 -1.36 -37.93
CA VAL A 60 40.96 -0.58 -36.89
C VAL A 60 41.94 -0.19 -35.79
N GLU A 61 42.03 1.09 -35.48
CA GLU A 61 42.85 1.58 -34.37
C GLU A 61 42.20 1.25 -33.02
N SER A 62 43.00 0.82 -32.04
CA SER A 62 42.58 0.60 -30.65
C SER A 62 43.46 1.40 -29.70
N ASN A 63 42.82 2.05 -28.72
CA ASN A 63 43.51 2.78 -27.66
C ASN A 63 43.73 1.93 -26.39
N ASP A 64 43.13 0.74 -26.34
CA ASP A 64 43.23 -0.22 -25.22
C ASP A 64 44.23 -1.32 -25.61
N ILE A 65 45.30 -1.46 -24.83
CA ILE A 65 46.44 -2.34 -25.12
C ILE A 65 46.73 -3.25 -23.92
N ASP A 66 46.49 -4.55 -24.11
CA ASP A 66 46.90 -5.59 -23.16
C ASP A 66 48.37 -5.97 -23.40
N THR A 67 49.26 -5.65 -22.46
CA THR A 67 50.68 -6.03 -22.47
C THR A 67 50.92 -7.28 -21.62
N ALA A 68 51.13 -8.40 -22.29
CA ALA A 68 51.43 -9.70 -21.69
C ALA A 68 52.92 -9.90 -21.41
N ILE A 69 53.23 -10.36 -20.19
CA ILE A 69 54.59 -10.50 -19.63
C ILE A 69 54.83 -11.97 -19.24
N ASN A 70 55.99 -12.54 -19.57
CA ASN A 70 56.27 -13.97 -19.39
C ASN A 70 56.63 -14.41 -17.96
N ASN A 71 57.45 -13.64 -17.25
CA ASN A 71 58.17 -14.14 -16.06
C ASN A 71 57.88 -13.36 -14.76
N MET A 72 56.97 -12.38 -14.78
CA MET A 72 56.62 -11.58 -13.59
C MET A 72 55.17 -11.09 -13.63
N THR A 73 54.69 -10.57 -12.50
CA THR A 73 53.34 -10.02 -12.39
C THR A 73 53.26 -8.60 -12.96
N GLY A 74 52.05 -8.20 -13.41
CA GLY A 74 51.83 -6.86 -13.97
C GLY A 74 52.12 -5.74 -12.98
N GLU A 75 51.85 -5.97 -11.68
CA GLU A 75 52.20 -5.04 -10.59
C GLU A 75 53.72 -4.86 -10.47
N THR A 76 54.48 -5.98 -10.47
CA THR A 76 55.95 -5.94 -10.38
C THR A 76 56.54 -5.16 -11.56
N PHE A 77 56.05 -5.42 -12.78
CA PHE A 77 56.50 -4.69 -13.96
C PHE A 77 56.15 -3.19 -13.89
N ALA A 78 54.96 -2.84 -13.41
CA ALA A 78 54.54 -1.45 -13.25
C ALA A 78 55.41 -0.68 -12.22
N LEU A 79 55.88 -1.35 -11.15
CA LEU A 79 56.83 -0.76 -10.20
C LEU A 79 58.19 -0.47 -10.85
N TYR A 80 58.72 -1.40 -11.64
CA TYR A 80 59.96 -1.16 -12.38
C TYR A 80 59.80 -0.08 -13.45
N LEU A 81 58.66 -0.03 -14.14
CA LEU A 81 58.33 1.04 -15.07
C LEU A 81 58.33 2.40 -14.36
N ARG A 82 57.76 2.48 -13.15
CA ARG A 82 57.79 3.69 -12.32
C ARG A 82 59.22 4.10 -11.99
N ASP A 83 60.03 3.16 -11.53
CA ASP A 83 61.38 3.41 -11.06
C ASP A 83 62.29 3.83 -12.24
N TYR A 84 62.14 3.18 -13.39
CA TYR A 84 62.78 3.59 -14.66
C TYR A 84 62.38 5.01 -15.06
N CYS A 85 61.09 5.32 -14.99
CA CYS A 85 60.55 6.64 -15.31
C CYS A 85 60.85 7.71 -14.25
N ASN A 86 61.40 7.39 -13.08
CA ASN A 86 61.76 8.39 -12.06
C ASN A 86 63.13 9.02 -12.31
N ASP A 87 63.98 8.39 -13.12
CA ASP A 87 65.26 8.97 -13.56
C ASP A 87 65.03 10.10 -14.59
N PRO A 88 65.50 11.34 -14.33
CA PRO A 88 65.39 12.45 -15.26
C PRO A 88 66.03 12.19 -16.63
N GLY A 89 67.09 11.36 -16.70
CA GLY A 89 67.77 11.00 -17.94
C GLY A 89 66.92 10.10 -18.85
N HIS A 90 66.20 9.15 -18.27
CA HIS A 90 65.30 8.26 -19.02
C HIS A 90 64.04 9.00 -19.50
N ARG A 91 63.50 9.95 -18.71
CA ARG A 91 62.38 10.81 -19.14
C ARG A 91 62.69 11.62 -20.40
N GLY A 92 63.90 12.18 -20.46
CA GLY A 92 64.36 12.97 -21.61
C GLY A 92 64.50 12.13 -22.89
N ARG A 93 64.98 10.88 -22.76
CA ARG A 93 65.18 9.95 -23.89
C ARG A 93 63.89 9.57 -24.61
N HIS A 94 62.80 9.36 -23.85
CA HIS A 94 61.49 9.00 -24.41
C HIS A 94 60.55 10.21 -24.62
N GLY A 95 61.02 11.43 -24.35
CA GLY A 95 60.25 12.66 -24.54
C GLY A 95 58.98 12.71 -23.67
N ILE A 96 59.03 12.17 -22.45
CA ILE A 96 57.85 11.99 -21.61
C ILE A 96 57.48 13.31 -20.93
N LEU A 97 56.32 13.89 -21.27
CA LEU A 97 55.80 15.07 -20.57
C LEU A 97 55.15 14.68 -19.23
N PRO A 98 55.10 15.58 -18.24
CA PRO A 98 54.37 15.34 -16.98
C PRO A 98 52.89 14.98 -17.16
N SER A 99 52.30 15.34 -18.32
CA SER A 99 50.92 15.02 -18.70
C SER A 99 50.75 13.66 -19.39
N ASP A 100 51.82 13.05 -19.91
CA ASP A 100 51.75 11.82 -20.72
C ASP A 100 51.74 10.54 -19.87
N ILE A 101 52.19 10.66 -18.62
CA ILE A 101 52.05 9.64 -17.59
C ILE A 101 50.89 10.06 -16.70
N GLY A 102 49.74 9.43 -16.85
CA GLY A 102 48.59 9.67 -15.98
C GLY A 102 48.89 9.21 -14.55
N GLY A 103 49.48 10.08 -13.72
CA GLY A 103 49.73 9.87 -12.30
C GLY A 103 50.15 8.44 -11.90
N LEU A 104 51.43 8.09 -12.10
CA LEU A 104 52.06 6.83 -11.64
C LEU A 104 51.82 6.49 -10.14
N HIS A 105 51.31 7.44 -9.35
CA HIS A 105 50.92 7.27 -7.94
C HIS A 105 49.50 6.68 -7.74
N LYS A 106 48.69 6.56 -8.80
CA LYS A 106 47.40 5.86 -8.79
C LYS A 106 47.54 4.51 -9.51
N ILE A 107 48.39 3.62 -8.98
CA ILE A 107 48.27 2.19 -9.29
C ILE A 107 47.00 1.73 -8.57
N ALA A 108 45.85 1.86 -9.23
CA ALA A 108 44.61 1.35 -8.71
C ALA A 108 44.56 -0.15 -9.04
N LYS A 109 44.45 -1.00 -8.01
CA LYS A 109 43.87 -2.32 -8.23
C LYS A 109 42.51 -2.08 -8.88
N ASN A 110 42.24 -2.76 -10.00
CA ASN A 110 40.94 -2.69 -10.65
C ASN A 110 40.07 -3.85 -10.16
N PRO A 111 39.30 -3.69 -9.06
CA PRO A 111 38.53 -4.77 -8.45
C PRO A 111 37.42 -5.31 -9.37
N GLU A 112 36.98 -4.54 -10.37
CA GLU A 112 35.94 -4.96 -11.31
C GLU A 112 36.43 -5.99 -12.34
N LYS A 113 37.71 -5.97 -12.73
CA LYS A 113 38.26 -6.93 -13.69
C LYS A 113 38.70 -8.25 -13.04
N SER A 114 39.06 -8.30 -11.75
CA SER A 114 39.15 -9.56 -10.96
C SER A 114 39.58 -9.39 -9.50
N LYS A 115 38.95 -10.16 -8.61
CA LYS A 115 39.36 -10.32 -7.19
C LYS A 115 40.68 -11.09 -7.00
N HIS A 116 41.23 -11.68 -8.07
CA HIS A 116 42.41 -12.57 -8.03
C HIS A 116 43.47 -12.26 -9.12
N LEU A 117 43.34 -11.17 -9.89
CA LEU A 117 44.38 -10.75 -10.84
C LEU A 117 45.14 -9.56 -10.28
N GLU A 118 46.47 -9.67 -10.25
CA GLU A 118 47.40 -8.54 -10.07
C GLU A 118 47.56 -7.75 -11.39
N THR A 119 46.45 -7.39 -12.03
CA THR A 119 46.44 -6.54 -13.23
C THR A 119 46.61 -5.08 -12.86
N THR A 120 47.53 -4.41 -13.55
CA THR A 120 47.80 -2.98 -13.37
C THR A 120 47.47 -2.22 -14.65
N THR A 121 46.53 -1.28 -14.56
CA THR A 121 46.16 -0.38 -15.65
C THR A 121 46.87 0.97 -15.48
N THR A 122 47.47 1.50 -16.54
CA THR A 122 48.05 2.84 -16.56
C THR A 122 47.81 3.52 -17.89
N ARG A 123 47.72 4.86 -17.88
CA ARG A 123 47.57 5.64 -19.10
C ARG A 123 48.93 6.22 -19.51
N LEU A 124 49.44 5.80 -20.67
CA LEU A 124 50.75 6.15 -21.20
C LEU A 124 50.61 6.72 -22.61
N PHE A 125 51.12 7.93 -22.85
CA PHE A 125 51.04 8.60 -24.15
C PHE A 125 49.60 8.74 -24.69
N GLY A 126 48.64 8.84 -23.78
CA GLY A 126 47.20 8.91 -24.09
C GLY A 126 46.52 7.57 -24.38
N LEU A 127 47.28 6.46 -24.39
CA LEU A 127 46.80 5.07 -24.56
C LEU A 127 46.54 4.44 -23.19
N ASP A 128 45.51 3.61 -23.09
CA ASP A 128 45.20 2.83 -21.90
C ASP A 128 45.93 1.47 -22.01
N VAL A 129 46.83 1.19 -21.06
CA VAL A 129 47.73 0.04 -21.10
C VAL A 129 47.51 -0.83 -19.87
N ASP A 130 47.12 -2.08 -20.11
CA ASP A 130 46.90 -3.10 -19.08
C ASP A 130 48.09 -4.07 -19.04
N PHE A 131 48.77 -4.18 -17.90
CA PHE A 131 49.84 -5.16 -17.71
C PHE A 131 49.29 -6.46 -17.13
N VAL A 132 49.44 -7.55 -17.89
CA VAL A 132 48.98 -8.90 -17.55
C VAL A 132 50.15 -9.88 -17.59
N ASN A 133 50.19 -10.85 -16.67
CA ASN A 133 51.12 -11.96 -16.77
C ASN A 133 50.54 -13.08 -17.64
N LEU A 134 51.39 -13.75 -18.41
CA LEU A 134 51.04 -14.99 -19.10
C LEU A 134 50.72 -16.05 -18.06
N ARG A 135 49.63 -16.79 -18.30
CA ARG A 135 49.14 -17.72 -17.30
C ARG A 135 48.52 -18.96 -17.89
N LYS A 136 48.65 -20.02 -17.11
CA LYS A 136 47.92 -21.27 -17.25
C LYS A 136 46.77 -21.26 -16.24
N GLU A 137 45.59 -21.63 -16.69
CA GLU A 137 44.40 -21.72 -15.87
C GLU A 137 43.98 -23.18 -15.77
N THR A 138 43.81 -23.70 -14.55
CA THR A 138 43.22 -25.01 -14.32
C THR A 138 41.85 -24.82 -13.67
N TYR A 139 40.81 -25.34 -14.30
CA TYR A 139 39.42 -25.22 -13.87
C TYR A 139 39.03 -26.48 -13.09
N SER A 140 38.37 -26.31 -11.93
CA SER A 140 37.75 -27.43 -11.21
C SER A 140 36.24 -27.47 -11.47
N GLU A 141 35.62 -28.64 -11.38
CA GLU A 141 34.17 -28.78 -11.64
C GLU A 141 33.32 -27.93 -10.68
N ASP A 142 33.79 -27.73 -9.44
CA ASP A 142 33.06 -27.06 -8.35
C ASP A 142 33.36 -25.55 -8.21
N SER A 143 34.42 -25.01 -8.84
CA SER A 143 34.81 -23.60 -8.71
C SER A 143 34.76 -22.87 -10.05
N ARG A 144 34.21 -21.65 -10.03
CA ARG A 144 34.27 -20.71 -11.16
C ARG A 144 35.65 -20.07 -11.33
N ASN A 145 36.42 -19.97 -10.24
CA ASN A 145 37.73 -19.33 -10.28
C ASN A 145 38.78 -20.40 -10.57
N PRO A 146 39.51 -20.32 -11.70
CA PRO A 146 40.59 -21.24 -11.98
C PRO A 146 41.76 -21.02 -11.02
N THR A 147 42.55 -22.06 -10.77
CA THR A 147 43.88 -21.89 -10.20
C THR A 147 44.80 -21.33 -11.29
N ILE A 148 45.50 -20.25 -10.96
CA ILE A 148 46.33 -19.49 -11.88
C ILE A 148 47.80 -19.82 -11.59
N GLU A 149 48.52 -20.26 -12.61
CA GLU A 149 49.98 -20.48 -12.59
C GLU A 149 50.64 -19.67 -13.71
N PHE A 150 51.94 -19.37 -13.58
CA PHE A 150 52.71 -18.80 -14.70
C PHE A 150 52.73 -19.79 -15.87
N GLY A 151 52.39 -19.31 -17.06
CA GLY A 151 52.28 -20.13 -18.26
C GLY A 151 53.03 -19.54 -19.44
N THR A 152 53.19 -20.34 -20.48
CA THR A 152 53.79 -19.91 -21.76
C THR A 152 52.81 -19.10 -22.61
N ALA A 153 53.30 -18.44 -23.66
CA ALA A 153 52.44 -17.69 -24.59
C ALA A 153 51.44 -18.62 -25.32
N GLU A 154 51.84 -19.84 -25.63
CA GLU A 154 50.98 -20.87 -26.21
C GLU A 154 49.89 -21.33 -25.22
N GLU A 155 50.24 -21.62 -23.97
CA GLU A 155 49.25 -21.98 -22.94
C GLU A 155 48.26 -20.84 -22.66
N ASP A 156 48.72 -19.58 -22.69
CA ASP A 156 47.85 -18.40 -22.60
C ASP A 156 46.95 -18.23 -23.83
N ALA A 157 47.44 -18.60 -25.03
CA ALA A 157 46.67 -18.57 -26.26
C ALA A 157 45.51 -19.59 -26.22
N LEU A 158 45.80 -20.82 -25.78
CA LEU A 158 44.84 -21.93 -25.78
C LEU A 158 43.68 -21.72 -24.81
N ARG A 159 43.90 -21.00 -23.70
CA ARG A 159 42.83 -20.67 -22.74
C ARG A 159 41.94 -19.50 -23.17
N ARG A 160 42.15 -18.87 -24.33
CA ARG A 160 41.35 -17.71 -24.77
C ARG A 160 40.02 -18.14 -25.39
N ASP A 161 39.18 -17.16 -25.66
CA ASP A 161 37.82 -17.37 -26.17
C ASP A 161 37.78 -17.80 -27.63
N ALA A 162 38.51 -17.09 -28.49
CA ALA A 162 38.56 -17.34 -29.92
C ALA A 162 39.99 -17.25 -30.47
N THR A 163 40.29 -18.02 -31.51
CA THR A 163 41.60 -18.04 -32.21
C THR A 163 42.00 -16.65 -32.68
N VAL A 164 41.06 -15.89 -33.25
CA VAL A 164 41.27 -14.50 -33.68
C VAL A 164 41.62 -13.53 -32.55
N ASN A 165 41.37 -13.89 -31.28
CA ASN A 165 41.74 -13.11 -30.09
C ASN A 165 42.91 -13.72 -29.30
N ALA A 166 43.49 -14.82 -29.82
CA ALA A 166 44.62 -15.52 -29.25
C ALA A 166 45.95 -15.17 -29.95
N LEU A 167 45.95 -14.06 -30.69
CA LEU A 167 47.12 -13.52 -31.38
C LEU A 167 47.97 -12.67 -30.44
N PHE A 168 49.28 -12.74 -30.61
CA PHE A 168 50.24 -11.90 -29.91
C PHE A 168 51.10 -11.13 -30.90
N TYR A 169 51.52 -9.92 -30.52
CA TYR A 169 52.51 -9.14 -31.24
C TYR A 169 53.73 -8.97 -30.34
N ASN A 170 54.84 -9.57 -30.72
CA ASN A 170 56.06 -9.55 -29.93
C ASN A 170 56.77 -8.21 -30.10
N LEU A 171 56.95 -7.48 -28.99
CA LEU A 171 57.52 -6.13 -29.03
C LEU A 171 59.02 -6.11 -29.34
N HIS A 172 59.70 -7.24 -29.19
CA HIS A 172 61.14 -7.37 -29.42
C HIS A 172 61.45 -7.80 -30.86
N THR A 173 60.65 -8.71 -31.43
CA THR A 173 60.86 -9.21 -32.80
C THR A 173 60.02 -8.48 -33.84
N GLU A 174 58.98 -7.74 -33.43
CA GLU A 174 58.02 -7.07 -34.32
C GLU A 174 57.20 -8.04 -35.19
N GLU A 175 57.07 -9.28 -34.73
CA GLU A 175 56.33 -10.33 -35.43
C GLU A 175 55.01 -10.65 -34.71
N VAL A 176 54.01 -11.02 -35.51
CA VAL A 176 52.75 -11.57 -35.00
C VAL A 176 52.94 -13.07 -34.75
N GLU A 177 52.77 -13.47 -33.50
CA GLU A 177 52.81 -14.86 -33.07
C GLU A 177 51.38 -15.42 -33.04
N ASP A 178 51.14 -16.48 -33.80
CA ASP A 178 49.87 -17.21 -33.87
C ASP A 178 50.07 -18.68 -33.53
N PHE A 179 49.63 -19.07 -32.33
CA PHE A 179 49.74 -20.44 -31.82
C PHE A 179 48.48 -21.28 -32.09
N THR A 180 47.39 -20.66 -32.60
CA THR A 180 46.05 -21.29 -32.64
C THR A 180 45.42 -21.30 -34.03
N GLY A 181 46.06 -20.67 -35.02
CA GLY A 181 45.55 -20.54 -36.39
C GLY A 181 44.60 -19.35 -36.59
N GLY A 182 44.62 -18.36 -35.68
CA GLY A 182 43.75 -17.18 -35.72
C GLY A 182 43.94 -16.31 -36.96
N LEU A 183 45.13 -16.27 -37.57
CA LEU A 183 45.37 -15.52 -38.81
C LEU A 183 44.61 -16.12 -40.00
N LYS A 184 44.56 -17.46 -40.08
CA LYS A 184 43.82 -18.17 -41.12
C LYS A 184 42.31 -18.02 -40.92
N ASP A 185 41.84 -18.19 -39.68
CA ASP A 185 40.42 -18.01 -39.37
C ASP A 185 39.95 -16.57 -39.63
N MET A 186 40.82 -15.58 -39.43
CA MET A 186 40.54 -14.18 -39.78
C MET A 186 40.40 -13.95 -41.30
N GLU A 187 41.19 -14.65 -42.11
CA GLU A 187 41.07 -14.63 -43.58
C GLU A 187 39.76 -15.27 -44.05
N GLU A 188 39.39 -16.39 -43.44
CA GLU A 188 38.17 -17.14 -43.74
C GLU A 188 36.91 -16.52 -43.11
N LYS A 189 37.07 -15.48 -42.26
CA LYS A 189 36.01 -14.83 -41.48
C LYS A 189 35.25 -15.81 -40.56
N ILE A 190 36.01 -16.64 -39.85
CA ILE A 190 35.50 -17.66 -38.93
C ILE A 190 35.88 -17.30 -37.49
N ILE A 191 34.95 -17.51 -36.56
CA ILE A 191 35.17 -17.47 -35.12
C ILE A 191 35.25 -18.91 -34.63
N ARG A 192 36.46 -19.37 -34.29
CA ARG A 192 36.75 -20.72 -33.79
C ARG A 192 37.34 -20.66 -32.38
N THR A 193 37.07 -21.67 -31.56
CA THR A 193 37.68 -21.84 -30.23
C THR A 193 39.10 -22.41 -30.37
N PRO A 194 40.09 -21.97 -29.57
CA PRO A 194 41.45 -22.53 -29.63
C PRO A 194 41.55 -24.01 -29.26
N LEU A 195 40.73 -24.44 -28.30
CA LEU A 195 40.58 -25.83 -27.86
C LEU A 195 39.27 -26.40 -28.37
N GLU A 196 39.03 -27.68 -28.04
CA GLU A 196 37.75 -28.33 -28.31
C GLU A 196 36.58 -27.50 -27.72
N PRO A 197 35.50 -27.26 -28.48
CA PRO A 197 34.46 -26.32 -28.07
C PRO A 197 33.78 -26.68 -26.75
N LEU A 198 33.50 -27.95 -26.49
CA LEU A 198 32.87 -28.38 -25.24
C LEU A 198 33.77 -28.08 -24.06
N GLN A 199 35.07 -28.40 -24.13
CA GLN A 199 36.04 -28.02 -23.11
C GLN A 199 36.06 -26.50 -22.90
N THR A 200 36.14 -25.73 -23.99
CA THR A 200 36.21 -24.26 -23.94
C THR A 200 34.99 -23.64 -23.23
N PHE A 201 33.78 -24.14 -23.49
CA PHE A 201 32.57 -23.63 -22.86
C PHE A 201 32.34 -24.18 -21.46
N MET A 202 32.86 -25.36 -21.12
CA MET A 202 32.81 -25.89 -19.75
C MET A 202 33.77 -25.13 -18.82
N ASP A 203 34.92 -24.69 -19.34
CA ASP A 203 35.91 -23.88 -18.61
C ASP A 203 35.37 -22.47 -18.28
N ASP A 204 34.87 -21.73 -19.29
CA ASP A 204 34.14 -20.47 -19.07
C ASP A 204 32.92 -20.36 -19.98
N PRO A 205 31.71 -20.67 -19.47
CA PRO A 205 30.48 -20.61 -20.26
C PRO A 205 30.18 -19.24 -20.87
N LEU A 206 30.70 -18.14 -20.29
CA LEU A 206 30.50 -16.80 -20.84
C LEU A 206 31.10 -16.66 -22.25
N ARG A 207 32.05 -17.52 -22.63
CA ARG A 207 32.64 -17.54 -23.98
C ARG A 207 31.59 -17.71 -25.06
N VAL A 208 30.50 -18.43 -24.81
CA VAL A 208 29.38 -18.57 -25.76
C VAL A 208 28.84 -17.19 -26.17
N LEU A 209 28.51 -16.34 -25.19
CA LEU A 209 28.02 -14.98 -25.44
C LEU A 209 29.08 -14.09 -26.07
N ARG A 210 30.36 -14.26 -25.70
CA ARG A 210 31.47 -13.52 -26.31
C ARG A 210 31.64 -13.87 -27.79
N LEU A 211 31.51 -15.14 -28.15
CA LEU A 211 31.59 -15.60 -29.55
C LEU A 211 30.43 -15.02 -30.37
N VAL A 212 29.20 -15.01 -29.83
CA VAL A 212 28.05 -14.31 -30.45
C VAL A 212 28.33 -12.82 -30.65
N ARG A 213 28.94 -12.16 -29.64
CA ARG A 213 29.36 -10.76 -29.76
C ARG A 213 30.43 -10.55 -30.83
N PHE A 214 31.43 -11.43 -30.92
CA PHE A 214 32.47 -11.30 -31.95
C PHE A 214 31.92 -11.56 -33.34
N ALA A 215 31.07 -12.56 -33.51
CA ALA A 215 30.40 -12.86 -34.78
C ALA A 215 29.59 -11.65 -35.27
N SER A 216 28.80 -11.02 -34.41
CA SER A 216 28.00 -9.83 -34.74
C SER A 216 28.85 -8.56 -34.95
N ARG A 217 29.88 -8.32 -34.14
CA ARG A 217 30.78 -7.16 -34.26
C ARG A 217 31.66 -7.23 -35.52
N LEU A 218 32.23 -8.39 -35.82
CA LEU A 218 33.18 -8.59 -36.91
C LEU A 218 32.51 -9.05 -38.21
N GLU A 219 31.23 -9.42 -38.16
CA GLU A 219 30.48 -10.02 -39.27
C GLU A 219 31.10 -11.34 -39.76
N PHE A 220 31.60 -12.12 -38.79
CA PHE A 220 32.21 -13.43 -39.01
C PHE A 220 31.21 -14.53 -38.67
N ARG A 221 31.41 -15.73 -39.23
CA ARG A 221 30.60 -16.91 -38.92
C ARG A 221 31.21 -17.69 -37.77
N ILE A 222 30.40 -18.25 -36.89
CA ILE A 222 30.88 -19.17 -35.86
C ILE A 222 31.19 -20.51 -36.52
N ASP A 223 32.28 -21.15 -36.10
CA ASP A 223 32.65 -22.49 -36.57
C ASP A 223 31.49 -23.49 -36.31
N PRO A 224 31.10 -24.34 -37.29
CA PRO A 224 29.95 -25.23 -37.16
C PRO A 224 30.00 -26.20 -35.98
N GLU A 225 31.20 -26.69 -35.61
CA GLU A 225 31.35 -27.58 -34.46
C GLU A 225 31.13 -26.81 -33.16
N ALA A 226 31.70 -25.60 -33.06
CA ALA A 226 31.48 -24.74 -31.91
C ALA A 226 30.00 -24.35 -31.76
N GLU A 227 29.36 -23.98 -32.86
CA GLU A 227 27.94 -23.63 -32.93
C GLU A 227 27.02 -24.77 -32.47
N LYS A 228 27.30 -26.01 -32.88
CA LYS A 228 26.54 -27.18 -32.43
C LYS A 228 26.62 -27.36 -30.91
N VAL A 229 27.81 -27.21 -30.35
CA VAL A 229 28.05 -27.38 -28.90
C VAL A 229 27.42 -26.24 -28.09
N MET A 230 27.36 -25.01 -28.63
CA MET A 230 26.72 -23.87 -27.95
C MET A 230 25.24 -24.11 -27.61
N GLY A 231 24.53 -24.85 -28.46
CA GLY A 231 23.11 -25.19 -28.28
C GLY A 231 22.86 -26.44 -27.43
N GLU A 232 23.91 -27.12 -26.95
CA GLU A 232 23.72 -28.33 -26.14
C GLU A 232 23.15 -27.99 -24.75
N PRO A 233 22.18 -28.77 -24.23
CA PRO A 233 21.54 -28.50 -22.95
C PRO A 233 22.52 -28.31 -21.79
N LYS A 234 23.61 -29.09 -21.78
CA LYS A 234 24.65 -29.02 -20.75
C LYS A 234 25.37 -27.67 -20.74
N VAL A 235 25.68 -27.12 -21.92
CA VAL A 235 26.36 -25.81 -22.04
C VAL A 235 25.41 -24.68 -21.63
N LEU A 236 24.15 -24.75 -22.07
CA LEU A 236 23.11 -23.78 -21.71
C LEU A 236 22.85 -23.74 -20.20
N GLU A 237 22.79 -24.91 -19.56
CA GLU A 237 22.63 -25.03 -18.10
C GLU A 237 23.83 -24.45 -17.35
N MET A 238 25.05 -24.72 -17.83
CA MET A 238 26.27 -24.17 -17.25
C MET A 238 26.36 -22.65 -17.38
N LEU A 239 25.96 -22.09 -18.53
CA LEU A 239 25.83 -20.65 -18.74
C LEU A 239 24.78 -20.02 -17.80
N ARG A 240 23.68 -20.72 -17.54
CA ARG A 240 22.63 -20.30 -16.59
C ARG A 240 23.08 -20.36 -15.13
N LEU A 241 23.83 -21.38 -14.71
CA LEU A 241 24.13 -21.58 -13.28
C LEU A 241 25.46 -20.96 -12.83
N LYS A 242 26.55 -21.10 -13.62
CA LYS A 242 27.89 -20.67 -13.16
C LYS A 242 28.16 -19.18 -13.36
N ILE A 243 27.53 -18.54 -14.36
CA ILE A 243 27.83 -17.15 -14.72
C ILE A 243 26.89 -16.18 -14.00
N SER A 244 27.48 -15.13 -13.44
CA SER A 244 26.75 -14.05 -12.78
C SER A 244 26.02 -13.19 -13.80
N ARG A 245 24.81 -12.75 -13.45
CA ARG A 245 23.90 -12.06 -14.36
C ARG A 245 24.45 -10.71 -14.82
N GLU A 246 25.26 -10.05 -13.98
CA GLU A 246 25.96 -8.81 -14.32
C GLU A 246 26.95 -9.00 -15.49
N ARG A 247 27.65 -10.14 -15.56
CA ARG A 247 28.57 -10.42 -16.69
C ARG A 247 27.81 -10.68 -17.99
N ILE A 248 26.65 -11.34 -17.90
CA ILE A 248 25.76 -11.52 -19.04
C ILE A 248 25.26 -10.16 -19.54
N GLY A 249 24.83 -9.29 -18.62
CA GLY A 249 24.43 -7.92 -18.92
C GLY A 249 25.50 -7.12 -19.65
N VAL A 250 26.76 -7.20 -19.22
CA VAL A 250 27.88 -6.51 -19.87
C VAL A 250 28.11 -7.00 -21.30
N GLU A 251 28.05 -8.33 -21.54
CA GLU A 251 28.22 -8.86 -22.90
C GLU A 251 27.01 -8.51 -23.79
N LEU A 252 25.78 -8.59 -23.26
CA LEU A 252 24.57 -8.18 -23.97
C LEU A 252 24.57 -6.69 -24.31
N GLU A 253 24.98 -5.82 -23.38
CA GLU A 253 25.10 -4.39 -23.62
C GLU A 253 26.05 -4.09 -24.78
N LYS A 254 27.21 -4.75 -24.81
CA LYS A 254 28.19 -4.60 -25.91
C LYS A 254 27.66 -5.14 -27.24
N MET A 255 26.82 -6.17 -27.22
CA MET A 255 26.15 -6.70 -28.43
C MET A 255 25.14 -5.69 -28.97
N LEU A 256 24.27 -5.17 -28.11
CA LEU A 256 23.15 -4.29 -28.52
C LEU A 256 23.60 -2.85 -28.85
N LYS A 257 24.71 -2.38 -28.26
CA LYS A 257 25.41 -1.15 -28.69
C LYS A 257 26.32 -1.36 -29.90
N GLY A 258 26.53 -2.61 -30.30
CA GLY A 258 27.45 -2.99 -31.38
C GLY A 258 26.95 -2.59 -32.76
N LYS A 259 27.75 -2.94 -33.78
CA LYS A 259 27.46 -2.62 -35.19
C LYS A 259 26.16 -3.28 -35.70
N ASN A 260 25.96 -4.56 -35.38
CA ASN A 260 24.88 -5.39 -35.91
C ASN A 260 24.09 -6.10 -34.78
N PRO A 261 23.26 -5.36 -34.01
CA PRO A 261 22.46 -5.94 -32.93
C PRO A 261 21.44 -6.97 -33.41
N ARG A 262 20.91 -6.83 -34.63
CA ARG A 262 20.02 -7.83 -35.27
C ARG A 262 20.67 -9.21 -35.30
N VAL A 263 21.92 -9.29 -35.77
CA VAL A 263 22.67 -10.56 -35.87
C VAL A 263 22.91 -11.15 -34.48
N SER A 264 23.16 -10.32 -33.46
CA SER A 264 23.31 -10.81 -32.09
C SER A 264 22.03 -11.48 -31.58
N LEU A 265 20.86 -10.87 -31.79
CA LEU A 265 19.58 -11.45 -31.38
C LEU A 265 19.23 -12.68 -32.21
N GLU A 266 19.48 -12.67 -33.52
CA GLU A 266 19.30 -13.84 -34.41
C GLU A 266 20.14 -15.04 -33.96
N LEU A 267 21.39 -14.82 -33.53
CA LEU A 267 22.24 -15.88 -32.99
C LEU A 267 21.73 -16.38 -31.63
N ILE A 268 21.24 -15.50 -30.76
CA ILE A 268 20.63 -15.90 -29.48
C ILE A 268 19.39 -16.77 -29.71
N ASP A 269 18.56 -16.39 -30.68
CA ASP A 269 17.35 -17.10 -31.10
C ASP A 269 17.69 -18.50 -31.65
N ARG A 270 18.53 -18.54 -32.70
CA ARG A 270 18.90 -19.77 -33.41
C ARG A 270 19.63 -20.79 -32.54
N LEU A 271 20.45 -20.33 -31.60
CA LEU A 271 21.22 -21.20 -30.69
C LEU A 271 20.43 -21.61 -29.44
N GLY A 272 19.18 -21.15 -29.26
CA GLY A 272 18.37 -21.46 -28.09
C GLY A 272 18.87 -20.80 -26.79
N LEU A 273 19.65 -19.72 -26.91
CA LEU A 273 20.29 -19.03 -25.77
C LEU A 273 19.32 -18.12 -25.00
N TYR A 274 18.11 -17.87 -25.53
CA TYR A 274 17.16 -16.91 -24.96
C TYR A 274 16.91 -17.12 -23.47
N HIS A 275 16.55 -18.33 -23.05
CA HIS A 275 16.27 -18.63 -21.63
C HIS A 275 17.52 -18.67 -20.75
N ALA A 276 18.71 -18.83 -21.33
CA ALA A 276 19.95 -18.75 -20.57
C ALA A 276 20.31 -17.29 -20.22
N VAL A 277 19.83 -16.33 -21.02
CA VAL A 277 20.11 -14.89 -20.91
C VAL A 277 18.98 -14.12 -20.23
N PHE A 278 17.72 -14.35 -20.61
CA PHE A 278 16.57 -13.52 -20.22
C PHE A 278 15.69 -14.16 -19.14
N THR A 279 16.19 -15.14 -18.37
CA THR A 279 15.43 -15.80 -17.30
C THR A 279 16.21 -15.78 -15.99
N ASP A 280 15.49 -15.69 -14.87
CA ASP A 280 16.07 -15.79 -13.53
C ASP A 280 16.61 -17.22 -13.31
N PRO A 281 17.93 -17.40 -13.09
CA PRO A 281 18.49 -18.72 -12.87
C PRO A 281 17.95 -19.39 -11.60
N ALA A 282 17.52 -18.63 -10.59
CA ALA A 282 17.07 -19.13 -9.29
C ALA A 282 15.66 -19.75 -9.31
N LYS A 283 14.86 -19.50 -10.35
CA LYS A 283 13.51 -20.06 -10.50
C LYS A 283 13.52 -21.18 -11.53
N GLU A 284 13.40 -22.44 -11.08
CA GLU A 284 13.44 -23.62 -11.96
C GLU A 284 12.13 -23.81 -12.76
N ASP A 285 10.97 -23.49 -12.16
CA ASP A 285 9.63 -23.70 -12.75
C ASP A 285 9.01 -22.45 -13.42
N MET A 286 9.82 -21.62 -14.12
CA MET A 286 9.27 -20.47 -14.84
C MET A 286 8.62 -20.88 -16.17
N VAL A 287 7.43 -20.31 -16.43
CA VAL A 287 6.78 -20.38 -17.74
C VAL A 287 7.66 -19.68 -18.77
N LYS A 288 7.89 -20.34 -19.91
CA LYS A 288 8.75 -19.86 -20.98
C LYS A 288 7.90 -19.16 -22.05
N PRO A 289 8.27 -17.94 -22.51
CA PRO A 289 7.59 -17.29 -23.63
C PRO A 289 7.75 -18.05 -24.95
N ASP A 290 6.82 -17.83 -25.88
CA ASP A 290 6.87 -18.42 -27.22
C ASP A 290 7.71 -17.55 -28.16
N LEU A 291 8.82 -18.11 -28.63
CA LEU A 291 9.80 -17.41 -29.46
C LEU A 291 9.50 -17.53 -30.96
N THR A 292 8.46 -18.25 -31.37
CA THR A 292 8.16 -18.56 -32.78
C THR A 292 8.18 -17.31 -33.68
N ASN A 293 7.57 -16.20 -33.22
CA ASN A 293 7.47 -14.95 -33.99
C ASN A 293 8.51 -13.90 -33.60
N TRP A 294 9.44 -14.20 -32.70
CA TRP A 294 10.41 -13.22 -32.22
C TRP A 294 11.32 -12.70 -33.34
N HIS A 295 11.64 -13.56 -34.31
CA HIS A 295 12.37 -13.19 -35.52
C HIS A 295 11.72 -12.09 -36.36
N THR A 296 10.39 -12.03 -36.39
CA THR A 296 9.69 -10.96 -37.09
C THR A 296 9.95 -9.61 -36.43
N VAL A 297 10.06 -9.57 -35.10
CA VAL A 297 10.27 -8.35 -34.33
C VAL A 297 11.66 -7.75 -34.60
N TYR A 298 12.73 -8.51 -34.36
CA TYR A 298 14.09 -7.97 -34.52
C TYR A 298 14.45 -7.69 -36.00
N ASN A 299 13.92 -8.47 -36.95
CA ASN A 299 14.12 -8.20 -38.37
C ASN A 299 13.34 -6.97 -38.85
N THR A 300 12.15 -6.71 -38.27
CA THR A 300 11.36 -5.52 -38.60
C THR A 300 11.99 -4.28 -37.99
N LEU A 301 12.49 -4.33 -36.75
CA LEU A 301 13.21 -3.22 -36.13
C LEU A 301 14.45 -2.81 -36.95
N ASP A 302 15.19 -3.76 -37.49
CA ASP A 302 16.34 -3.48 -38.37
C ASP A 302 15.92 -2.77 -39.66
N LYS A 303 14.85 -3.25 -40.31
CA LYS A 303 14.29 -2.59 -41.51
C LYS A 303 13.77 -1.19 -41.22
N LEU A 304 13.13 -0.99 -40.06
CA LEU A 304 12.68 0.32 -39.62
C LEU A 304 13.86 1.27 -39.40
N LYS A 305 14.96 0.78 -38.83
CA LYS A 305 16.22 1.53 -38.64
C LYS A 305 16.90 1.89 -39.97
N GLU A 306 16.84 1.01 -40.96
CA GLU A 306 17.35 1.29 -42.32
C GLU A 306 16.53 2.36 -43.05
N ASN A 307 15.25 2.51 -42.69
CA ASN A 307 14.35 3.47 -43.32
C ASN A 307 14.52 4.90 -42.78
N LYS A 308 15.36 5.67 -43.46
CA LYS A 308 15.67 7.08 -43.15
C LYS A 308 14.69 8.11 -43.74
N THR A 309 13.50 7.70 -44.17
CA THR A 309 12.49 8.67 -44.64
C THR A 309 12.01 9.53 -43.48
N PRO A 310 12.01 10.88 -43.59
CA PRO A 310 11.46 11.75 -42.57
C PRO A 310 10.01 11.38 -42.25
N GLY A 311 9.68 11.25 -40.96
CA GLY A 311 8.35 10.81 -40.51
C GLY A 311 8.17 9.29 -40.43
N SER A 312 9.19 8.48 -40.73
CA SER A 312 9.13 7.04 -40.49
C SER A 312 8.99 6.74 -38.99
N ILE A 313 8.36 5.61 -38.66
CA ILE A 313 8.18 5.12 -37.29
C ILE A 313 9.49 5.19 -36.47
N TYR A 314 10.63 4.78 -37.06
CA TYR A 314 11.91 4.78 -36.36
C TYR A 314 12.43 6.19 -36.09
N GLU A 315 12.43 7.07 -37.09
CA GLU A 315 12.90 8.46 -36.94
C GLU A 315 12.05 9.25 -35.95
N VAL A 316 10.74 8.99 -35.90
CA VAL A 316 9.80 9.67 -34.98
C VAL A 316 9.98 9.19 -33.53
N LEU A 317 10.20 7.88 -33.32
CA LEU A 317 10.22 7.29 -31.98
C LEU A 317 11.63 7.16 -31.38
N VAL A 318 12.66 6.98 -32.20
CA VAL A 318 14.05 6.74 -31.77
C VAL A 318 14.90 7.96 -32.11
N THR A 319 14.97 8.90 -31.16
CA THR A 319 15.56 10.23 -31.38
C THR A 319 17.03 10.35 -30.98
N SER A 320 17.63 9.31 -30.39
CA SER A 320 19.03 9.32 -29.94
C SER A 320 19.68 7.94 -30.02
N GLU A 321 21.01 7.88 -30.00
CA GLU A 321 21.75 6.60 -29.96
C GLU A 321 21.41 5.78 -28.70
N GLU A 322 21.16 6.45 -27.56
CA GLU A 322 20.72 5.80 -26.33
C GLU A 322 19.32 5.19 -26.49
N ALA A 323 18.39 5.91 -27.12
CA ALA A 323 17.06 5.39 -27.46
C ALA A 323 17.17 4.18 -28.41
N GLY A 324 18.12 4.20 -29.35
CA GLY A 324 18.41 3.07 -30.22
C GLY A 324 18.86 1.83 -29.44
N PHE A 325 19.74 1.99 -28.44
CA PHE A 325 20.14 0.90 -27.55
C PHE A 325 18.93 0.34 -26.76
N PHE A 326 18.07 1.20 -26.22
CA PHE A 326 16.87 0.75 -25.51
C PHE A 326 15.86 0.06 -26.43
N ALA A 327 15.69 0.53 -27.68
CA ALA A 327 14.84 -0.11 -28.67
C ALA A 327 15.21 -1.59 -28.90
N TRP A 328 16.52 -1.90 -28.98
CA TRP A 328 16.98 -3.28 -29.11
C TRP A 328 16.74 -4.13 -27.86
N ASN A 329 16.85 -3.54 -26.66
CA ASN A 329 16.50 -4.24 -25.42
C ASN A 329 14.99 -4.50 -25.33
N LEU A 330 14.16 -3.55 -25.75
CA LEU A 330 12.72 -3.68 -25.82
C LEU A 330 12.31 -4.81 -26.79
N ALA A 331 12.96 -4.89 -27.96
CA ALA A 331 12.78 -6.00 -28.89
C ALA A 331 13.24 -7.36 -28.31
N ALA A 332 14.28 -7.37 -27.47
CA ALA A 332 14.74 -8.59 -26.82
C ALA A 332 13.78 -9.08 -25.71
N LEU A 333 13.07 -8.16 -25.05
CA LEU A 333 12.20 -8.46 -23.90
C LEU A 333 10.74 -8.67 -24.26
N CYS A 334 10.29 -8.24 -25.45
CA CYS A 334 8.89 -8.35 -25.86
C CYS A 334 8.27 -9.76 -25.80
N PRO A 335 9.01 -10.89 -25.95
CA PRO A 335 8.37 -12.21 -25.83
C PRO A 335 7.75 -12.46 -24.46
N TRP A 336 8.25 -11.84 -23.40
CA TRP A 336 7.70 -11.97 -22.04
C TRP A 336 6.28 -11.40 -21.90
N GLU A 337 5.81 -10.62 -22.86
CA GLU A 337 4.47 -10.02 -22.87
C GLU A 337 3.35 -10.97 -23.30
N GLN A 338 3.69 -12.13 -23.85
CA GLN A 338 2.73 -13.16 -24.22
C GLN A 338 2.19 -13.92 -23.01
N LEU A 339 2.91 -13.87 -21.87
CA LEU A 339 2.58 -14.63 -20.69
C LEU A 339 1.59 -13.86 -19.79
N PRO A 340 0.66 -14.57 -19.13
CA PRO A 340 -0.27 -13.93 -18.22
C PRO A 340 0.46 -13.33 -17.02
N GLU A 341 -0.01 -12.20 -16.52
CA GLU A 341 0.59 -11.53 -15.37
C GLU A 341 0.54 -12.42 -14.12
N GLU A 342 1.65 -12.45 -13.38
CA GLU A 342 1.71 -13.12 -12.08
C GLU A 342 0.78 -12.40 -11.09
N LYS A 343 -0.04 -13.18 -10.37
CA LYS A 343 -0.90 -12.62 -9.32
C LYS A 343 -0.02 -12.00 -8.21
N PRO A 344 -0.36 -10.81 -7.68
CA PRO A 344 0.42 -10.16 -6.63
C PRO A 344 0.51 -11.05 -5.38
N VAL A 345 1.73 -11.39 -4.97
CA VAL A 345 2.00 -12.19 -3.75
C VAL A 345 1.71 -11.40 -2.46
N LYS A 346 1.69 -10.05 -2.54
CA LYS A 346 1.36 -9.15 -1.42
C LYS A 346 0.55 -7.96 -1.91
N ALA A 347 -0.49 -7.63 -1.14
CA ALA A 347 -1.38 -6.51 -1.38
C ALA A 347 -0.60 -5.17 -1.39
N GLY A 348 -0.80 -4.34 -2.42
CA GLY A 348 -0.18 -3.02 -2.55
C GLY A 348 1.19 -2.92 -3.25
N LYS A 349 1.80 -4.03 -3.69
CA LYS A 349 2.92 -4.00 -4.65
C LYS A 349 2.52 -4.79 -5.88
N HIS A 350 2.15 -4.09 -6.95
CA HIS A 350 2.10 -4.73 -8.27
C HIS A 350 3.43 -5.46 -8.50
N PRO A 351 3.41 -6.75 -8.81
CA PRO A 351 4.63 -7.46 -9.15
C PRO A 351 5.26 -6.72 -10.32
N LEU A 352 6.60 -6.71 -10.36
CA LEU A 352 7.27 -6.22 -11.55
C LEU A 352 6.76 -7.02 -12.74
N PRO A 353 6.42 -6.37 -13.88
CA PRO A 353 6.07 -7.08 -15.10
C PRO A 353 7.11 -8.14 -15.44
N LEU A 354 6.70 -9.27 -16.03
CA LEU A 354 7.63 -10.37 -16.34
C LEU A 354 8.80 -9.90 -17.23
N ALA A 355 8.55 -9.00 -18.18
CA ALA A 355 9.60 -8.36 -18.98
C ALA A 355 10.59 -7.54 -18.11
N SER A 356 10.10 -6.83 -17.10
CA SER A 356 10.93 -6.09 -16.14
C SER A 356 11.68 -7.01 -15.18
N GLN A 357 11.07 -8.14 -14.77
CA GLN A 357 11.75 -9.18 -13.98
C GLN A 357 12.87 -9.83 -14.80
N ALA A 358 12.62 -10.16 -16.07
CA ALA A 358 13.62 -10.70 -16.99
C ALA A 358 14.79 -9.72 -17.20
N ALA A 359 14.51 -8.42 -17.30
CA ALA A 359 15.57 -7.40 -17.37
C ALA A 359 16.40 -7.33 -16.08
N ARG A 360 15.75 -7.31 -14.92
CA ARG A 360 16.39 -7.12 -13.61
C ARG A 360 17.13 -8.36 -13.11
N GLU A 361 16.55 -9.54 -13.26
CA GLU A 361 17.10 -10.80 -12.75
C GLU A 361 17.82 -11.61 -13.82
N GLY A 362 17.39 -11.53 -15.09
CA GLY A 362 18.01 -12.28 -16.19
C GLY A 362 19.41 -11.78 -16.56
N PHE A 363 19.59 -10.46 -16.71
CA PHE A 363 20.89 -9.89 -17.08
C PHE A 363 21.29 -8.63 -16.30
N ARG A 364 20.59 -8.30 -15.21
CA ARG A 364 20.91 -7.16 -14.33
C ARG A 364 20.98 -5.83 -15.09
N ALA A 365 19.91 -5.53 -15.83
CA ALA A 365 19.75 -4.28 -16.57
C ALA A 365 19.91 -3.01 -15.68
N PRO A 366 20.40 -1.89 -16.24
CA PRO A 366 20.39 -0.60 -15.55
C PRO A 366 18.98 -0.17 -15.13
N ASN A 367 18.86 0.52 -13.98
CA ASN A 367 17.55 0.97 -13.46
C ASN A 367 16.76 1.78 -14.50
N LYS A 368 17.42 2.67 -15.26
CA LYS A 368 16.79 3.46 -16.32
C LYS A 368 16.10 2.58 -17.38
N LEU A 369 16.73 1.47 -17.79
CA LEU A 369 16.12 0.52 -18.73
C LEU A 369 14.94 -0.22 -18.07
N CYS A 370 15.08 -0.68 -16.82
CA CYS A 370 14.00 -1.33 -16.08
C CYS A 370 12.77 -0.42 -15.93
N ASP A 371 12.98 0.88 -15.68
CA ASP A 371 11.91 1.87 -15.55
C ASP A 371 11.19 2.07 -16.89
N VAL A 372 11.93 2.16 -17.99
CA VAL A 372 11.37 2.26 -19.35
C VAL A 372 10.53 1.02 -19.70
N VAL A 373 11.05 -0.19 -19.46
CA VAL A 373 10.30 -1.44 -19.72
C VAL A 373 9.02 -1.50 -18.88
N THR A 374 9.12 -1.12 -17.60
CA THR A 374 7.97 -1.14 -16.68
C THR A 374 6.90 -0.13 -17.08
N ALA A 375 7.30 1.09 -17.46
CA ALA A 375 6.38 2.11 -17.95
C ALA A 375 5.73 1.67 -19.28
N ALA A 376 6.53 1.15 -20.22
CA ALA A 376 6.06 0.67 -21.51
C ALA A 376 5.02 -0.45 -21.38
N HIS A 377 5.23 -1.40 -20.46
CA HIS A 377 4.26 -2.44 -20.17
C HIS A 377 2.95 -1.87 -19.59
N ARG A 378 3.04 -1.00 -18.56
CA ARG A 378 1.86 -0.45 -17.86
C ARG A 378 1.00 0.46 -18.74
N HIS A 379 1.62 1.25 -19.60
CA HIS A 379 0.89 2.18 -20.48
C HIS A 379 0.50 1.55 -21.82
N ARG A 380 0.94 0.32 -22.13
CA ARG A 380 0.67 -0.34 -23.42
C ARG A 380 -0.82 -0.39 -23.75
N GLN A 381 -1.65 -0.78 -22.79
CA GLN A 381 -3.09 -0.92 -23.01
C GLN A 381 -3.74 0.41 -23.40
N ASN A 382 -3.38 1.49 -22.69
CA ASN A 382 -3.86 2.82 -23.00
C ASN A 382 -3.36 3.33 -24.37
N ILE A 383 -2.12 3.02 -24.75
CA ILE A 383 -1.58 3.34 -26.08
C ILE A 383 -2.38 2.62 -27.18
N LEU A 384 -2.70 1.33 -26.98
CA LEU A 384 -3.48 0.53 -27.93
C LEU A 384 -4.89 1.08 -28.10
N GLU A 385 -5.57 1.46 -27.01
CA GLU A 385 -6.91 2.07 -27.05
C GLU A 385 -6.92 3.38 -27.85
N LEU A 386 -5.94 4.25 -27.64
CA LEU A 386 -5.82 5.50 -28.42
C LEU A 386 -5.50 5.23 -29.89
N LYS A 387 -4.68 4.22 -30.18
CA LYS A 387 -4.41 3.78 -31.54
C LYS A 387 -5.69 3.24 -32.22
N GLU A 388 -6.51 2.47 -31.50
CA GLU A 388 -7.78 1.94 -32.02
C GLU A 388 -8.77 3.05 -32.35
N ILE A 389 -8.89 4.08 -31.49
CA ILE A 389 -9.70 5.28 -31.74
C ILE A 389 -9.33 5.96 -33.07
N VAL A 390 -8.03 6.10 -33.33
CA VAL A 390 -7.54 6.70 -34.58
C VAL A 390 -7.83 5.82 -35.78
N CYS A 391 -7.55 4.51 -35.68
CA CYS A 391 -7.78 3.56 -36.77
C CYS A 391 -9.28 3.39 -37.10
N ASN A 392 -10.15 3.39 -36.08
CA ASN A 392 -11.60 3.25 -36.22
C ASN A 392 -12.29 4.56 -36.65
N LYS A 393 -11.55 5.68 -36.68
CA LYS A 393 -12.05 7.01 -37.05
C LYS A 393 -13.20 7.50 -36.15
N GLU A 394 -13.11 7.23 -34.85
CA GLU A 394 -14.10 7.69 -33.87
C GLU A 394 -14.07 9.23 -33.72
N GLU A 395 -15.18 9.83 -33.29
CA GLU A 395 -15.28 11.30 -33.11
C GLU A 395 -14.27 11.82 -32.09
N SER A 396 -13.98 11.03 -31.05
CA SER A 396 -13.03 11.34 -29.98
C SER A 396 -11.56 11.46 -30.44
N ARG A 397 -11.24 11.09 -31.69
CA ARG A 397 -9.88 11.23 -32.24
C ARG A 397 -9.41 12.68 -32.34
N ASN A 398 -10.33 13.65 -32.40
CA ASN A 398 -10.00 15.07 -32.51
C ASN A 398 -9.74 15.74 -31.15
N GLU A 399 -9.88 15.01 -30.03
CA GLU A 399 -9.69 15.51 -28.67
C GLU A 399 -8.19 15.69 -28.36
N ARG A 400 -7.64 16.85 -28.73
CA ARG A 400 -6.22 17.17 -28.53
C ARG A 400 -5.74 17.00 -27.08
N ASP A 401 -6.59 17.31 -26.10
CA ASP A 401 -6.26 17.14 -24.69
C ASP A 401 -6.21 15.70 -24.23
N ARG A 402 -7.05 14.81 -24.77
CA ARG A 402 -7.00 13.39 -24.45
C ARG A 402 -5.66 12.78 -24.82
N PHE A 403 -5.20 12.99 -26.06
CA PHE A 403 -3.90 12.50 -26.52
C PHE A 403 -2.74 13.21 -25.82
N GLY A 404 -2.82 14.53 -25.66
CA GLY A 404 -1.77 15.31 -25.00
C GLY A 404 -1.59 14.94 -23.52
N MET A 405 -2.69 14.73 -22.78
CA MET A 405 -2.63 14.31 -21.38
C MET A 405 -2.11 12.88 -21.23
N ALA A 406 -2.51 11.95 -22.11
CA ALA A 406 -1.99 10.59 -22.12
C ALA A 406 -0.48 10.57 -22.36
N ILE A 407 0.02 11.30 -23.37
CA ILE A 407 1.47 11.41 -23.65
C ILE A 407 2.22 11.98 -22.44
N ARG A 408 1.65 12.99 -21.76
CA ARG A 408 2.25 13.57 -20.54
C ARG A 408 2.30 12.57 -19.39
N GLU A 409 1.26 11.75 -19.23
CA GLU A 409 1.23 10.70 -18.23
C GLU A 409 2.29 9.63 -18.51
N TRP A 410 2.39 9.18 -19.76
CA TRP A 410 3.40 8.21 -20.18
C TRP A 410 4.82 8.74 -19.94
N ASP A 411 5.05 10.03 -20.18
CA ASP A 411 6.36 10.66 -19.99
C ASP A 411 6.70 10.94 -18.52
N ALA A 412 5.69 11.17 -17.67
CA ALA A 412 5.88 11.48 -16.25
C ALA A 412 6.65 10.39 -15.48
N ARG A 413 6.56 9.13 -15.93
CA ARG A 413 7.28 7.97 -15.36
C ARG A 413 8.34 7.47 -16.35
N GLY A 414 9.50 8.13 -16.39
CA GLY A 414 10.69 7.65 -17.10
C GLY A 414 11.14 8.48 -18.31
N GLY A 415 10.41 9.54 -18.68
CA GLY A 415 10.87 10.57 -19.62
C GLY A 415 11.12 10.12 -21.07
N GLN A 416 10.55 8.97 -21.49
CA GLN A 416 10.76 8.39 -22.82
C GLN A 416 9.47 7.76 -23.37
N TRP A 417 8.36 8.51 -23.39
CA TRP A 417 7.07 8.02 -23.90
C TRP A 417 7.16 7.44 -25.32
N ARG A 418 8.03 7.98 -26.19
CA ARG A 418 8.26 7.51 -27.56
C ARG A 418 8.72 6.03 -27.60
N LEU A 419 9.56 5.61 -26.65
CA LEU A 419 9.99 4.22 -26.56
C LEU A 419 8.88 3.30 -26.03
N GLN A 420 7.95 3.83 -25.24
CA GLN A 420 6.78 3.08 -24.78
C GLN A 420 5.84 2.77 -25.95
N VAL A 421 5.64 3.73 -26.85
CA VAL A 421 4.92 3.52 -28.11
C VAL A 421 5.66 2.53 -29.00
N LEU A 422 6.99 2.65 -29.13
CA LEU A 422 7.79 1.68 -29.88
C LEU A 422 7.65 0.25 -29.31
N TYR A 423 7.64 0.10 -27.98
CA TYR A 423 7.41 -1.20 -27.36
C TYR A 423 6.04 -1.76 -27.70
N ALA A 424 4.99 -0.93 -27.69
CA ALA A 424 3.65 -1.33 -28.11
C ALA A 424 3.64 -1.81 -29.58
N VAL A 425 4.35 -1.12 -30.48
CA VAL A 425 4.54 -1.55 -31.88
C VAL A 425 5.19 -2.94 -31.95
N LEU A 426 6.27 -3.16 -31.20
CA LEU A 426 7.03 -4.42 -31.22
C LEU A 426 6.20 -5.60 -30.66
N VAL A 427 5.42 -5.37 -29.60
CA VAL A 427 4.52 -6.38 -29.02
C VAL A 427 3.34 -6.66 -29.96
N ASP A 428 2.75 -5.62 -30.57
CA ASP A 428 1.66 -5.78 -31.53
C ASP A 428 2.10 -6.60 -32.76
N LEU A 429 3.33 -6.36 -33.24
CA LEU A 429 3.97 -7.19 -34.26
C LEU A 429 4.10 -8.65 -33.79
N LEU A 430 4.64 -8.88 -32.58
CA LEU A 430 4.82 -10.23 -32.05
C LEU A 430 3.51 -11.02 -31.97
N LEU A 431 2.42 -10.36 -31.54
CA LEU A 431 1.13 -11.00 -31.27
C LEU A 431 0.24 -11.16 -32.52
N ARG A 432 0.31 -10.22 -33.48
CA ARG A 432 -0.60 -10.19 -34.64
C ARG A 432 0.03 -10.68 -35.94
N THR A 433 1.34 -10.88 -36.00
CA THR A 433 2.00 -11.30 -37.24
C THR A 433 2.40 -12.77 -37.15
N GLY A 434 1.89 -13.56 -38.09
CA GLY A 434 2.35 -14.91 -38.38
C GLY A 434 3.50 -14.92 -39.39
N PRO A 435 3.83 -16.09 -39.98
CA PRO A 435 4.93 -16.23 -40.93
C PRO A 435 4.70 -15.51 -42.29
N GLU A 436 3.52 -14.92 -42.53
CA GLU A 436 3.19 -14.24 -43.79
C GLU A 436 3.50 -12.73 -43.74
N LYS A 437 4.17 -12.21 -44.79
CA LYS A 437 4.65 -10.82 -44.84
C LYS A 437 3.55 -9.75 -44.96
N GLU A 438 2.34 -10.14 -45.39
CA GLU A 438 1.23 -9.19 -45.61
C GLU A 438 0.69 -8.63 -44.29
N GLU A 439 0.72 -9.41 -43.21
CA GLU A 439 0.25 -8.98 -41.89
C GLU A 439 1.16 -7.92 -41.27
N VAL A 440 2.48 -8.04 -41.45
CA VAL A 440 3.48 -7.06 -40.94
C VAL A 440 3.25 -5.68 -41.53
N GLN A 441 3.06 -5.58 -42.85
CA GLN A 441 2.85 -4.28 -43.52
C GLN A 441 1.55 -3.62 -43.06
N LYS A 442 0.49 -4.41 -42.84
CA LYS A 442 -0.78 -3.89 -42.32
C LYS A 442 -0.63 -3.30 -40.92
N VAL A 443 0.04 -4.02 -40.01
CA VAL A 443 0.30 -3.54 -38.65
C VAL A 443 1.12 -2.25 -38.68
N LEU A 444 2.20 -2.21 -39.46
CA LEU A 444 3.02 -0.99 -39.59
C LEU A 444 2.24 0.19 -40.19
N ALA A 445 1.33 -0.03 -41.13
CA ALA A 445 0.50 1.02 -41.71
C ALA A 445 -0.48 1.60 -40.67
N GLU A 446 -1.08 0.76 -39.81
CA GLU A 446 -1.94 1.22 -38.71
C GLU A 446 -1.16 2.08 -37.70
N TRP A 447 0.06 1.67 -37.35
CA TRP A 447 0.92 2.44 -36.43
C TRP A 447 1.46 3.73 -37.07
N GLN A 448 1.77 3.73 -38.36
CA GLN A 448 2.16 4.94 -39.07
C GLN A 448 1.00 5.95 -39.07
N ALA A 449 -0.23 5.51 -39.36
CA ALA A 449 -1.41 6.38 -39.31
C ALA A 449 -1.66 6.98 -37.91
N PHE A 450 -1.39 6.20 -36.86
CA PHE A 450 -1.46 6.71 -35.48
C PHE A 450 -0.42 7.81 -35.22
N LEU A 451 0.84 7.61 -35.63
CA LEU A 451 1.90 8.61 -35.44
C LEU A 451 1.64 9.87 -36.28
N ASP A 452 1.18 9.71 -37.52
CA ASP A 452 0.81 10.82 -38.39
C ASP A 452 -0.31 11.66 -37.73
N HIS A 453 -1.31 11.01 -37.12
CA HIS A 453 -2.38 11.68 -36.38
C HIS A 453 -1.88 12.45 -35.15
N LEU A 454 -0.90 11.90 -34.40
CA LEU A 454 -0.28 12.62 -33.28
C LEU A 454 0.48 13.88 -33.74
N VAL A 455 1.10 13.82 -34.92
CA VAL A 455 1.74 14.97 -35.55
C VAL A 455 0.69 15.99 -36.00
N GLU A 456 -0.41 15.56 -36.62
CA GLU A 456 -1.53 16.43 -37.03
C GLU A 456 -2.19 17.15 -35.84
N LEU A 457 -2.31 16.49 -34.69
CA LEU A 457 -2.83 17.08 -33.46
C LEU A 457 -1.84 18.02 -32.74
N ASP A 458 -0.58 18.09 -33.17
CA ASP A 458 0.47 18.88 -32.50
C ASP A 458 0.63 18.52 -31.01
N VAL A 459 0.69 17.22 -30.69
CA VAL A 459 0.81 16.71 -29.31
C VAL A 459 2.12 15.96 -29.04
N MET A 460 2.98 15.83 -30.04
CA MET A 460 4.27 15.12 -29.93
C MET A 460 5.20 15.69 -28.84
N ASP A 461 5.10 16.99 -28.58
CA ASP A 461 5.89 17.68 -27.55
C ASP A 461 5.03 18.10 -26.35
N ALA A 462 3.86 17.47 -26.15
CA ALA A 462 2.98 17.72 -25.01
C ALA A 462 3.67 17.68 -23.64
N PRO A 463 4.65 16.79 -23.35
CA PRO A 463 5.41 16.80 -22.09
C PRO A 463 6.24 18.08 -21.87
N SER A 464 6.72 18.69 -22.95
CA SER A 464 7.55 19.90 -22.93
C SER A 464 6.73 21.17 -22.71
N ILE A 465 5.40 21.11 -22.91
CA ILE A 465 4.51 22.25 -22.70
C ILE A 465 4.46 22.59 -21.20
N ARG A 466 4.84 23.82 -20.86
CA ARG A 466 4.75 24.34 -19.48
C ARG A 466 3.32 24.75 -19.17
N ARG A 467 2.88 24.47 -17.94
CA ARG A 467 1.58 24.93 -17.44
C ARG A 467 1.56 26.46 -17.42
N LEU A 468 0.46 27.07 -17.88
CA LEU A 468 0.26 28.53 -17.82
C LEU A 468 0.00 29.02 -16.40
N VAL A 469 -0.61 28.18 -15.55
CA VAL A 469 -0.96 28.48 -14.16
C VAL A 469 -0.24 27.52 -13.22
N ASP A 470 0.53 28.09 -12.29
CA ASP A 470 1.25 27.35 -11.25
C ASP A 470 0.36 27.14 -10.02
N GLY A 471 0.70 26.13 -9.20
CA GLY A 471 -0.09 25.82 -7.99
C GLY A 471 -0.16 26.96 -6.96
N THR A 472 0.81 27.88 -6.98
CA THR A 472 0.82 29.10 -6.16
C THR A 472 -0.19 30.14 -6.65
N VAL A 473 -0.28 30.33 -7.97
CA VAL A 473 -1.25 31.21 -8.61
C VAL A 473 -2.65 30.66 -8.42
N LEU A 474 -2.83 29.35 -8.65
CA LEU A 474 -4.11 28.66 -8.46
C LEU A 474 -4.59 28.74 -7.00
N ALA A 475 -3.72 28.53 -6.02
CA ALA A 475 -4.08 28.65 -4.60
C ALA A 475 -4.46 30.08 -4.21
N LYS A 476 -3.75 31.08 -4.76
CA LYS A 476 -4.00 32.50 -4.48
C LYS A 476 -5.35 32.96 -5.06
N GLU A 477 -5.67 32.56 -6.28
CA GLU A 477 -6.94 32.91 -6.94
C GLU A 477 -8.14 32.18 -6.33
N LEU A 478 -7.96 30.94 -5.86
CA LEU A 478 -9.03 30.18 -5.21
C LEU A 478 -9.23 30.52 -3.73
N GLY A 479 -8.24 31.16 -3.09
CA GLY A 479 -8.26 31.44 -1.65
C GLY A 479 -8.20 30.16 -0.78
N ILE A 480 -7.79 29.03 -1.36
CA ILE A 480 -7.70 27.72 -0.68
C ILE A 480 -6.23 27.37 -0.47
N LYS A 481 -5.89 26.85 0.72
CA LYS A 481 -4.52 26.41 1.01
C LYS A 481 -4.12 25.22 0.10
N PRO A 482 -2.89 25.20 -0.43
CA PRO A 482 -2.39 24.09 -1.25
C PRO A 482 -2.53 22.74 -0.51
N GLY A 483 -3.04 21.73 -1.21
CA GLY A 483 -3.29 20.38 -0.66
C GLY A 483 -3.40 19.31 -1.75
N LYS A 484 -3.89 18.11 -1.39
CA LYS A 484 -4.00 16.96 -2.32
C LYS A 484 -4.91 17.22 -3.54
N TRP A 485 -5.81 18.18 -3.47
CA TRP A 485 -6.68 18.62 -4.57
C TRP A 485 -5.93 19.34 -5.71
N MET A 486 -4.70 19.80 -5.44
CA MET A 486 -3.91 20.61 -6.38
C MET A 486 -3.54 19.84 -7.65
N ALA A 487 -3.15 18.57 -7.54
CA ALA A 487 -2.72 17.78 -8.69
C ALA A 487 -3.86 17.56 -9.71
N PRO A 488 -5.06 17.06 -9.31
CA PRO A 488 -6.19 16.97 -10.21
C PRO A 488 -6.60 18.32 -10.83
N ALA A 489 -6.56 19.40 -10.05
CA ALA A 489 -6.91 20.73 -10.54
C ALA A 489 -5.92 21.26 -11.60
N LEU A 490 -4.61 21.03 -11.40
CA LEU A 490 -3.58 21.40 -12.36
C LEU A 490 -3.67 20.56 -13.65
N ASP A 491 -4.13 19.31 -13.57
CA ASP A 491 -4.34 18.46 -14.73
C ASP A 491 -5.55 18.90 -15.57
N ILE A 492 -6.61 19.39 -14.93
CA ILE A 492 -7.75 20.02 -15.63
C ILE A 492 -7.31 21.29 -16.37
N VAL A 493 -6.51 22.14 -15.72
CA VAL A 493 -5.95 23.35 -16.35
C VAL A 493 -5.07 22.98 -17.54
N MET A 494 -4.25 21.93 -17.40
CA MET A 494 -3.41 21.44 -18.49
C MET A 494 -4.23 20.88 -19.66
N ALA A 495 -5.30 20.13 -19.38
CA ALA A 495 -6.22 19.64 -20.41
C ALA A 495 -6.89 20.80 -21.16
N TRP A 496 -7.32 21.85 -20.45
CA TRP A 496 -7.85 23.06 -21.08
C TRP A 496 -6.79 23.76 -21.95
N GLN A 497 -5.55 23.86 -21.48
CA GLN A 497 -4.44 24.46 -22.24
C GLN A 497 -4.14 23.66 -23.51
N LEU A 498 -4.26 22.33 -23.47
CA LEU A 498 -4.12 21.48 -24.66
C LEU A 498 -5.29 21.65 -25.64
N ARG A 499 -6.51 21.98 -25.19
CA ARG A 499 -7.61 22.34 -26.09
C ARG A 499 -7.44 23.71 -26.75
N ASN A 500 -6.66 24.61 -26.16
CA ASN A 500 -6.53 26.01 -26.60
C ASN A 500 -5.06 26.40 -26.90
N PRO A 501 -4.44 25.85 -27.97
CA PRO A 501 -3.02 26.08 -28.28
C PRO A 501 -2.66 27.55 -28.60
N GLY A 502 -3.64 28.37 -29.00
CA GLY A 502 -3.42 29.78 -29.38
C GLY A 502 -3.42 30.78 -28.22
N VAL A 503 -3.71 30.34 -26.98
CA VAL A 503 -3.80 31.23 -25.81
C VAL A 503 -2.47 31.25 -25.07
N THR A 504 -1.75 32.37 -25.15
CA THR A 504 -0.41 32.55 -24.54
C THR A 504 -0.40 33.42 -23.30
N GLU A 505 -1.50 34.11 -23.00
CA GLU A 505 -1.60 35.05 -21.87
C GLU A 505 -2.22 34.38 -20.64
N GLN A 506 -1.63 34.63 -19.47
CA GLN A 506 -2.19 34.19 -18.18
C GLN A 506 -3.59 34.77 -17.95
N GLU A 507 -3.84 35.98 -18.46
CA GLU A 507 -5.15 36.65 -18.42
C GLU A 507 -6.19 35.91 -19.27
N GLY A 508 -5.87 35.32 -20.43
CA GLY A 508 -6.84 34.48 -21.16
C GLY A 508 -7.27 33.19 -20.43
N ALA A 509 -6.42 32.68 -19.54
CA ALA A 509 -6.73 31.53 -18.67
C ALA A 509 -7.46 31.95 -17.36
N VAL A 510 -7.43 33.24 -17.01
CA VAL A 510 -7.85 33.78 -15.69
C VAL A 510 -8.99 34.83 -15.80
N GLU A 511 -9.20 35.49 -16.94
CA GLU A 511 -10.19 36.57 -17.15
C GLU A 511 -11.61 36.05 -17.40
N GLU A 512 -11.78 34.80 -17.87
CA GLU A 512 -13.08 34.13 -17.79
C GLU A 512 -13.27 33.53 -16.39
N ASN A 513 -13.45 34.44 -15.43
CA ASN A 513 -13.90 34.27 -14.05
C ASN A 513 -13.75 32.84 -13.50
N PRO A 514 -12.55 32.44 -13.01
CA PRO A 514 -12.26 31.08 -12.55
C PRO A 514 -13.17 30.61 -11.42
N ARG A 515 -13.81 31.55 -10.69
CA ARG A 515 -14.82 31.23 -9.69
C ARG A 515 -16.15 30.84 -10.34
N GLN A 516 -16.60 31.58 -11.35
CA GLN A 516 -17.78 31.21 -12.15
C GLN A 516 -17.52 30.05 -13.09
N ARG A 517 -16.28 29.79 -13.53
CA ARG A 517 -15.91 28.63 -14.35
C ARG A 517 -15.50 27.41 -13.56
N ILE A 518 -15.02 27.46 -12.33
CA ILE A 518 -14.93 26.23 -11.52
C ILE A 518 -16.33 25.81 -11.09
N ILE A 519 -17.20 26.77 -10.78
CA ILE A 519 -18.63 26.53 -10.58
C ILE A 519 -19.27 26.08 -11.91
N ALA A 520 -19.04 26.75 -13.04
CA ALA A 520 -19.60 26.39 -14.35
C ALA A 520 -18.89 25.24 -15.05
N VAL A 521 -17.70 24.79 -14.67
CA VAL A 521 -17.07 23.54 -15.13
C VAL A 521 -17.63 22.41 -14.27
N PHE A 522 -17.94 22.64 -12.99
CA PHE A 522 -18.84 21.76 -12.25
C PHE A 522 -20.26 21.72 -12.84
N THR A 523 -20.76 22.83 -13.40
CA THR A 523 -22.11 22.93 -13.97
C THR A 523 -22.18 22.52 -15.46
N CYS A 524 -21.09 22.63 -16.23
CA CYS A 524 -21.00 22.35 -17.67
C CYS A 524 -20.25 21.05 -17.98
N VAL A 525 -19.70 20.34 -16.97
CA VAL A 525 -19.14 19.00 -17.23
C VAL A 525 -20.21 18.04 -17.74
N HIS A 526 -21.51 18.31 -17.63
CA HIS A 526 -22.50 17.83 -18.60
C HIS A 526 -23.46 18.99 -18.95
N GLY A 527 -23.18 19.68 -20.05
CA GLY A 527 -24.09 20.66 -20.62
C GLY A 527 -24.22 20.48 -22.13
N GLU A 528 -25.26 19.78 -22.56
CA GLU A 528 -26.04 20.20 -23.74
C GLU A 528 -27.55 20.10 -23.42
N SER A 529 -28.22 21.26 -23.56
CA SER A 529 -29.68 21.50 -23.65
C SER A 529 -30.50 21.79 -22.37
N VAL A 530 -31.24 22.89 -22.46
CA VAL A 530 -31.83 23.72 -21.38
C VAL A 530 -33.29 23.29 -21.07
N SER A 531 -33.50 22.01 -20.77
CA SER A 531 -34.70 21.56 -20.04
C SER A 531 -34.41 20.49 -18.96
N GLU A 532 -33.11 20.19 -18.74
CA GLU A 532 -32.59 19.14 -17.84
C GLU A 532 -32.19 19.67 -16.44
N ASP A 533 -32.43 20.95 -16.14
CA ASP A 533 -31.88 21.67 -14.98
C ASP A 533 -32.21 21.06 -13.60
N LEU A 534 -33.31 20.30 -13.46
CA LEU A 534 -33.63 19.58 -12.22
C LEU A 534 -32.85 18.26 -12.06
N LEU A 535 -32.67 17.53 -13.15
CA LEU A 535 -31.97 16.25 -13.17
C LEU A 535 -30.46 16.47 -12.99
N ALA A 536 -29.92 17.53 -13.59
CA ALA A 536 -28.55 17.95 -13.43
C ALA A 536 -28.26 18.41 -11.99
N ALA A 537 -29.14 19.22 -11.38
CA ALA A 537 -28.99 19.63 -9.98
C ALA A 537 -29.05 18.45 -9.01
N ASN A 538 -29.98 17.50 -9.22
CA ASN A 538 -30.03 16.26 -8.45
C ASN A 538 -28.80 15.38 -8.69
N GLY A 539 -28.32 15.26 -9.94
CA GLY A 539 -27.10 14.52 -10.28
C GLY A 539 -25.85 15.11 -9.61
N LEU A 540 -25.75 16.44 -9.56
CA LEU A 540 -24.69 17.15 -8.84
C LEU A 540 -24.80 16.98 -7.33
N ALA A 541 -26.01 17.04 -6.77
CA ALA A 541 -26.24 16.76 -5.37
C ALA A 541 -25.84 15.31 -5.01
N THR A 542 -26.16 14.33 -5.87
CA THR A 542 -25.77 12.92 -5.71
C THR A 542 -24.26 12.73 -5.78
N LEU A 543 -23.57 13.43 -6.69
CA LEU A 543 -22.13 13.37 -6.84
C LEU A 543 -21.40 14.01 -5.66
N ILE A 544 -21.83 15.19 -5.21
CA ILE A 544 -21.29 15.85 -4.02
C ILE A 544 -21.55 15.00 -2.78
N ALA A 545 -22.77 14.47 -2.62
CA ALA A 545 -23.10 13.53 -1.54
C ALA A 545 -22.21 12.28 -1.58
N GLY A 546 -21.92 11.73 -2.76
CA GLY A 546 -21.01 10.59 -2.92
C GLY A 546 -19.55 10.90 -2.60
N TRP A 547 -19.13 12.16 -2.58
CA TRP A 547 -17.78 12.55 -2.18
C TRP A 547 -17.63 12.79 -0.69
N ILE A 548 -18.68 13.32 -0.05
CA ILE A 548 -18.71 13.54 1.39
C ILE A 548 -19.31 12.37 2.18
N ALA A 549 -19.84 11.35 1.50
CA ALA A 549 -20.40 10.18 2.18
C ALA A 549 -19.29 9.46 2.96
N PRO A 550 -19.51 9.12 4.24
CA PRO A 550 -18.58 8.32 5.03
C PRO A 550 -18.67 6.85 4.62
N ILE A 551 -18.27 6.59 3.38
CA ILE A 551 -18.23 5.28 2.73
C ILE A 551 -16.86 5.07 2.09
N ILE A 552 -16.48 3.81 1.93
CA ILE A 552 -15.45 3.45 0.96
C ILE A 552 -16.09 3.69 -0.41
N ASN A 553 -15.69 4.77 -1.11
CA ASN A 553 -16.06 4.90 -2.52
C ASN A 553 -15.48 3.67 -3.19
N ARG A 554 -16.35 2.86 -3.81
CA ARG A 554 -15.94 1.63 -4.47
C ARG A 554 -14.65 1.91 -5.21
N PRO A 555 -13.58 1.16 -4.92
CA PRO A 555 -12.43 1.24 -5.76
C PRO A 555 -12.88 0.66 -7.13
N ASP A 556 -12.11 0.89 -8.19
CA ASP A 556 -12.47 0.43 -9.54
C ASP A 556 -12.93 -1.05 -9.46
N PRO A 557 -13.83 -1.60 -10.31
CA PRO A 557 -14.14 -3.03 -10.24
C PRO A 557 -12.89 -3.94 -10.34
N MET A 558 -11.75 -3.39 -10.74
CA MET A 558 -10.41 -3.98 -10.70
C MET A 558 -9.71 -4.02 -9.32
N ASP A 559 -10.22 -3.31 -8.30
CA ASP A 559 -9.66 -3.18 -6.95
C ASP A 559 -10.38 -4.04 -5.90
N LEU A 560 -11.31 -4.89 -6.33
CA LEU A 560 -11.98 -5.90 -5.51
C LEU A 560 -11.59 -7.29 -6.01
N ASP A 561 -11.27 -8.21 -5.11
CA ASP A 561 -11.12 -9.62 -5.47
C ASP A 561 -12.49 -10.25 -5.86
N GLU A 562 -12.49 -11.50 -6.36
CA GLU A 562 -13.72 -12.24 -6.72
C GLU A 562 -14.73 -12.40 -5.56
N GLU A 563 -14.34 -11.99 -4.34
CA GLU A 563 -15.07 -12.16 -3.10
C GLU A 563 -15.46 -10.81 -2.43
N GLY A 564 -15.06 -9.66 -3.02
CA GLY A 564 -15.52 -8.32 -2.67
C GLY A 564 -14.65 -7.51 -1.69
N ASP A 565 -13.39 -7.89 -1.44
CA ASP A 565 -12.47 -7.17 -0.53
C ASP A 565 -11.39 -6.35 -1.27
N SER A 566 -10.93 -5.24 -0.67
CA SER A 566 -10.00 -4.29 -1.32
C SER A 566 -8.53 -4.75 -1.35
N VAL A 567 -7.85 -4.51 -2.46
CA VAL A 567 -6.51 -5.05 -2.84
C VAL A 567 -5.29 -4.33 -2.21
N TRP A 568 -5.47 -3.31 -1.36
CA TRP A 568 -4.39 -2.48 -0.80
C TRP A 568 -4.05 -2.82 0.66
N GLY A 569 -3.06 -3.68 0.88
CA GLY A 569 -2.47 -3.98 2.18
C GLY A 569 -1.42 -2.95 2.60
N VAL A 570 -1.85 -1.72 2.86
CA VAL A 570 -1.08 -0.79 3.70
C VAL A 570 -1.10 -1.36 5.13
N GLN A 571 -0.09 -1.07 5.96
CA GLN A 571 -0.29 -1.16 7.42
C GLN A 571 -1.49 -0.26 7.75
N GLU A 572 -2.68 -0.83 7.80
CA GLU A 572 -3.91 -0.05 7.89
C GLU A 572 -4.05 0.48 9.33
N ASP A 573 -3.92 1.80 9.47
CA ASP A 573 -4.81 2.55 10.37
C ASP A 573 -6.24 1.99 10.20
N ASP A 574 -6.99 1.83 11.29
CA ASP A 574 -8.36 1.31 11.30
C ASP A 574 -9.16 1.81 10.06
N PRO A 575 -9.76 0.95 9.21
CA PRO A 575 -10.53 1.37 8.03
C PRO A 575 -11.55 2.46 8.35
N HIS A 576 -12.08 2.42 9.58
CA HIS A 576 -12.90 3.48 10.15
C HIS A 576 -12.20 4.84 10.14
N ASP A 577 -10.97 4.94 10.68
CA ASP A 577 -10.20 6.19 10.78
C ASP A 577 -9.80 6.75 9.41
N THR A 578 -9.56 5.88 8.43
CA THR A 578 -9.29 6.30 7.05
C THR A 578 -10.51 6.96 6.42
N ILE A 579 -11.70 6.36 6.58
CA ILE A 579 -12.97 6.94 6.10
C ILE A 579 -13.25 8.25 6.83
N VAL A 580 -13.10 8.28 8.15
CA VAL A 580 -13.33 9.48 8.97
C VAL A 580 -12.42 10.63 8.54
N ARG A 581 -11.12 10.38 8.35
CA ARG A 581 -10.15 11.39 7.92
C ARG A 581 -10.52 11.98 6.55
N ARG A 582 -10.82 11.12 5.57
CA ARG A 582 -11.23 11.54 4.23
C ARG A 582 -12.52 12.35 4.26
N THR A 583 -13.51 11.85 4.98
CA THR A 583 -14.81 12.50 5.12
C THR A 583 -14.64 13.87 5.74
N ARG A 584 -13.85 13.99 6.81
CA ARG A 584 -13.59 15.25 7.50
C ARG A 584 -12.93 16.31 6.61
N GLU A 585 -12.02 15.91 5.71
CA GLU A 585 -11.36 16.84 4.77
C GLU A 585 -12.34 17.43 3.74
N LEU A 586 -13.37 16.67 3.34
CA LEU A 586 -14.31 17.04 2.28
C LEU A 586 -15.69 17.50 2.79
N ALA A 587 -16.04 17.17 4.04
CA ALA A 587 -17.37 17.38 4.59
C ALA A 587 -17.77 18.85 4.60
N GLU A 588 -16.88 19.75 5.06
CA GLU A 588 -17.18 21.19 5.13
C GLU A 588 -17.40 21.83 3.76
N PRO A 589 -16.46 21.74 2.79
CA PRO A 589 -16.67 22.32 1.47
C PRO A 589 -17.83 21.65 0.71
N GLY A 590 -18.02 20.33 0.84
CA GLY A 590 -19.11 19.63 0.17
C GLY A 590 -20.49 19.96 0.75
N MET A 591 -20.61 20.07 2.09
CA MET A 591 -21.86 20.51 2.72
C MET A 591 -22.21 21.96 2.39
N MET A 592 -21.22 22.85 2.29
CA MET A 592 -21.44 24.20 1.79
C MET A 592 -21.94 24.21 0.34
N CYS A 593 -21.39 23.34 -0.51
CA CYS A 593 -21.87 23.20 -1.89
C CYS A 593 -23.31 22.69 -1.94
N LEU A 594 -23.67 21.68 -1.13
CA LEU A 594 -25.04 21.18 -1.04
C LEU A 594 -26.01 22.23 -0.51
N GLU A 595 -25.61 22.99 0.51
CA GLU A 595 -26.40 24.10 1.04
C GLU A 595 -26.59 25.20 -0.01
N ILE A 596 -25.56 25.59 -0.75
CA ILE A 596 -25.71 26.58 -1.82
C ILE A 596 -26.62 26.04 -2.93
N LEU A 597 -26.43 24.78 -3.34
CA LEU A 597 -27.18 24.16 -4.43
C LEU A 597 -28.66 23.95 -4.07
N LEU A 598 -28.98 23.60 -2.82
CA LEU A 598 -30.34 23.25 -2.37
C LEU A 598 -31.04 24.36 -1.57
N CYS A 599 -30.28 25.29 -0.98
CA CYS A 599 -30.81 26.37 -0.14
C CYS A 599 -30.76 27.77 -0.76
N SER A 600 -30.12 27.99 -1.92
CA SER A 600 -30.09 29.33 -2.56
C SER A 600 -31.47 29.90 -2.86
N SER A 601 -31.73 31.11 -2.35
CA SER A 601 -32.99 31.85 -2.47
C SER A 601 -33.22 32.54 -3.82
N ASN A 602 -32.26 32.47 -4.75
CA ASN A 602 -32.34 33.09 -6.08
C ASN A 602 -32.86 32.16 -7.19
N LEU A 603 -33.12 30.88 -6.90
CA LEU A 603 -33.90 30.00 -7.79
C LEU A 603 -35.39 30.28 -7.55
N LEU A 604 -35.84 31.45 -8.01
CA LEU A 604 -37.27 31.76 -8.12
C LEU A 604 -37.90 30.69 -9.03
N TYR A 605 -38.97 30.08 -8.53
CA TYR A 605 -39.64 28.88 -9.06
C TYR A 605 -38.88 27.57 -8.80
N ILE A 606 -39.15 26.95 -7.65
CA ILE A 606 -38.99 25.50 -7.48
C ILE A 606 -40.29 24.89 -8.02
N PRO A 607 -40.32 24.28 -9.22
CA PRO A 607 -41.48 23.51 -9.66
C PRO A 607 -41.67 22.33 -8.70
N SER A 608 -42.90 21.83 -8.60
CA SER A 608 -43.31 20.69 -7.76
C SER A 608 -42.54 19.37 -7.97
N GLU A 609 -41.51 19.36 -8.83
CA GLU A 609 -40.68 18.23 -9.26
C GLU A 609 -39.28 18.21 -8.59
N LEU A 610 -38.84 19.29 -7.93
CA LEU A 610 -37.62 19.31 -7.06
C LEU A 610 -37.89 18.69 -5.68
N THR A 611 -39.04 18.02 -5.56
CA THR A 611 -39.57 17.32 -4.40
C THR A 611 -39.01 15.91 -4.25
N HIS A 612 -38.05 15.46 -5.08
CA HIS A 612 -37.45 14.13 -4.98
C HIS A 612 -35.93 14.20 -5.15
N LEU A 613 -35.23 14.51 -4.04
CA LEU A 613 -33.78 14.29 -3.92
C LEU A 613 -33.51 12.79 -3.96
N ASP A 614 -32.38 12.40 -4.56
CA ASP A 614 -31.91 11.02 -4.54
C ASP A 614 -31.76 10.52 -3.09
N THR A 615 -32.21 9.30 -2.84
CA THR A 615 -32.18 8.66 -1.53
C THR A 615 -30.75 8.60 -0.96
N GLN A 616 -29.71 8.49 -1.81
CA GLN A 616 -28.31 8.52 -1.39
C GLN A 616 -27.89 9.88 -0.82
N VAL A 617 -28.41 10.97 -1.37
CA VAL A 617 -28.18 12.33 -0.84
C VAL A 617 -28.83 12.43 0.54
N LEU A 618 -30.07 11.98 0.66
CA LEU A 618 -30.81 11.99 1.92
C LEU A 618 -30.13 11.13 3.00
N PHE A 619 -29.66 9.92 2.67
CA PHE A 619 -28.93 9.07 3.61
C PHE A 619 -27.61 9.69 4.06
N THR A 620 -26.91 10.36 3.15
CA THR A 620 -25.67 11.06 3.47
C THR A 620 -25.93 12.24 4.40
N LEU A 621 -26.94 13.07 4.11
CA LEU A 621 -27.36 14.16 4.99
C LEU A 621 -27.78 13.65 6.38
N VAL A 622 -28.54 12.55 6.44
CA VAL A 622 -28.92 11.91 7.71
C VAL A 622 -27.70 11.49 8.52
N ALA A 623 -26.65 10.95 7.87
CA ALA A 623 -25.41 10.59 8.57
C ALA A 623 -24.69 11.80 9.19
N PHE A 624 -24.86 13.00 8.64
CA PHE A 624 -24.34 14.25 9.22
C PHE A 624 -25.23 14.84 10.33
N THR A 625 -26.47 14.38 10.50
CA THR A 625 -27.34 14.82 11.61
C THR A 625 -26.96 14.21 12.97
N ASP A 626 -26.09 13.21 12.96
CA ASP A 626 -25.72 12.48 14.17
C ASP A 626 -24.78 13.29 15.09
N ASP A 627 -24.73 12.88 16.36
CA ASP A 627 -23.85 13.53 17.32
C ASP A 627 -22.35 13.32 16.95
N ASP A 628 -21.49 14.31 17.22
CA ASP A 628 -20.04 14.41 16.89
C ASP A 628 -19.16 13.34 17.58
N ARG A 629 -19.70 12.15 17.79
CA ARG A 629 -18.98 11.02 18.35
C ARG A 629 -18.11 10.42 17.26
N ASP A 630 -18.64 10.31 16.05
CA ASP A 630 -18.09 9.58 14.90
C ASP A 630 -16.92 10.30 14.19
N GLY A 631 -16.65 11.57 14.54
CA GLY A 631 -15.42 12.29 14.19
C GLY A 631 -15.43 13.00 12.83
N TRP A 632 -16.50 12.85 12.05
CA TRP A 632 -16.70 13.51 10.75
C TRP A 632 -17.81 14.58 10.72
N SER A 633 -18.64 14.70 11.77
CA SER A 633 -19.74 15.67 11.83
C SER A 633 -19.56 16.67 12.96
N THR A 634 -19.45 17.96 12.64
CA THR A 634 -19.35 19.05 13.63
C THR A 634 -20.74 19.64 13.93
N PRO A 635 -20.92 20.35 15.05
CA PRO A 635 -22.19 21.03 15.35
C PRO A 635 -22.67 21.98 14.24
N GLU A 636 -21.76 22.62 13.53
CA GLU A 636 -22.05 23.52 12.40
C GLU A 636 -22.53 22.75 11.16
N LEU A 637 -21.87 21.64 10.81
CA LEU A 637 -22.28 20.77 9.70
C LEU A 637 -23.62 20.11 9.97
N ARG A 638 -23.87 19.72 11.23
CA ARG A 638 -25.15 19.19 11.68
C ARG A 638 -26.27 20.19 11.44
N GLY A 639 -26.12 21.43 11.89
CA GLY A 639 -27.14 22.46 11.70
C GLY A 639 -27.45 22.72 10.21
N LYS A 640 -26.43 22.65 9.35
CA LYS A 640 -26.61 22.75 7.89
C LYS A 640 -27.35 21.53 7.31
N ALA A 641 -26.97 20.32 7.69
CA ALA A 641 -27.61 19.09 7.25
C ALA A 641 -29.08 19.02 7.71
N GLU A 642 -29.36 19.39 8.96
CA GLU A 642 -30.72 19.49 9.52
C GLU A 642 -31.55 20.52 8.76
N THR A 643 -30.99 21.71 8.46
CA THR A 643 -31.69 22.75 7.69
C THR A 643 -32.08 22.26 6.29
N ILE A 644 -31.18 21.57 5.59
CA ILE A 644 -31.44 20.99 4.28
C ILE A 644 -32.51 19.89 4.39
N LEU A 645 -32.36 18.96 5.33
CA LEU A 645 -33.31 17.87 5.54
C LEU A 645 -34.70 18.39 5.90
N GLU A 646 -34.80 19.36 6.80
CA GLU A 646 -36.07 19.99 7.16
C GLU A 646 -36.70 20.65 5.94
N LYS A 647 -35.97 21.51 5.20
CA LYS A 647 -36.51 22.19 4.01
C LYS A 647 -37.10 21.22 2.98
N HIS A 648 -36.50 20.05 2.80
CA HIS A 648 -36.97 19.04 1.84
C HIS A 648 -37.95 18.01 2.43
N LEU A 649 -37.96 17.78 3.75
CA LEU A 649 -38.88 16.84 4.44
C LEU A 649 -40.14 17.50 5.01
N LEU A 650 -40.16 18.83 5.20
CA LEU A 650 -41.28 19.62 5.73
C LEU A 650 -42.59 19.58 4.90
N PRO A 651 -42.62 19.36 3.57
CA PRO A 651 -43.87 19.48 2.82
C PRO A 651 -44.92 18.38 3.07
N THR A 652 -44.56 17.17 3.54
CA THR A 652 -45.53 16.06 3.70
C THR A 652 -45.06 14.99 4.71
N PRO A 653 -45.86 14.63 5.74
CA PRO A 653 -45.52 13.58 6.71
C PRO A 653 -45.31 12.19 6.07
N ASP A 654 -46.00 11.90 4.97
CA ASP A 654 -45.85 10.65 4.20
C ASP A 654 -44.42 10.45 3.68
N ARG A 655 -43.70 11.53 3.35
CA ARG A 655 -42.34 11.46 2.82
C ARG A 655 -41.32 11.07 3.88
N ARG A 656 -41.54 11.48 5.13
CA ARG A 656 -40.72 11.09 6.28
C ARG A 656 -40.89 9.60 6.58
N GLU A 657 -42.13 9.11 6.59
CA GLU A 657 -42.40 7.68 6.73
C GLU A 657 -41.81 6.85 5.59
N TYR A 658 -41.94 7.33 4.35
CA TYR A 658 -41.33 6.71 3.18
C TYR A 658 -39.81 6.60 3.33
N LEU A 659 -39.11 7.68 3.69
CA LEU A 659 -37.65 7.65 3.88
C LEU A 659 -37.23 6.70 5.01
N MET A 660 -37.97 6.66 6.12
CA MET A 660 -37.71 5.70 7.20
C MET A 660 -37.89 4.25 6.74
N LEU A 661 -38.93 3.98 5.94
CA LEU A 661 -39.21 2.65 5.41
C LEU A 661 -38.14 2.22 4.39
N GLU A 662 -37.77 3.12 3.48
CA GLU A 662 -36.74 2.91 2.46
C GLU A 662 -35.38 2.66 3.13
N MET A 663 -35.06 3.41 4.19
CA MET A 663 -33.82 3.22 4.94
C MET A 663 -33.79 1.88 5.67
N LEU A 664 -34.90 1.43 6.27
CA LEU A 664 -34.97 0.13 6.94
C LEU A 664 -34.97 -1.04 5.95
N GLN A 665 -35.73 -0.95 4.85
CA GLN A 665 -35.96 -2.07 3.94
C GLN A 665 -34.93 -2.18 2.82
N SER A 666 -34.66 -1.08 2.13
CA SER A 666 -33.81 -1.06 0.93
C SER A 666 -32.34 -0.86 1.26
N TYR A 667 -32.04 -0.21 2.40
CA TYR A 667 -30.67 0.14 2.76
C TYR A 667 -30.10 -0.69 3.93
N LEU A 668 -30.68 -0.60 5.12
CA LEU A 668 -30.14 -1.28 6.32
C LEU A 668 -30.32 -2.80 6.27
N ARG A 669 -31.48 -3.30 5.83
CA ARG A 669 -31.74 -4.74 5.80
C ARG A 669 -30.70 -5.54 4.96
N PRO A 670 -30.32 -5.14 3.73
CA PRO A 670 -29.25 -5.80 3.00
C PRO A 670 -27.91 -5.78 3.73
N LEU A 671 -27.51 -4.62 4.28
CA LEU A 671 -26.22 -4.44 4.97
C LEU A 671 -26.10 -5.31 6.23
N PHE A 672 -27.17 -5.46 7.01
CA PHE A 672 -27.18 -6.25 8.24
C PHE A 672 -27.56 -7.72 8.01
N SER A 673 -28.09 -8.11 6.84
CA SER A 673 -28.51 -9.49 6.55
C SER A 673 -27.36 -10.51 6.53
N ARG A 674 -26.13 -10.03 6.27
CA ARG A 674 -24.88 -10.82 6.29
C ARG A 674 -24.39 -11.05 7.72
N SER A 675 -24.66 -10.11 8.62
CA SER A 675 -24.29 -10.15 10.03
C SER A 675 -25.38 -10.85 10.86
N ARG A 676 -25.62 -12.15 10.66
CA ARG A 676 -26.74 -12.87 11.30
C ARG A 676 -26.48 -13.14 12.79
N PRO A 677 -27.35 -12.66 13.71
CA PRO A 677 -27.35 -13.13 15.09
C PRO A 677 -27.89 -14.57 15.14
N ALA A 678 -27.24 -15.48 15.87
CA ALA A 678 -27.64 -16.90 15.96
C ALA A 678 -29.02 -17.14 16.61
N THR A 679 -29.64 -16.10 17.17
CA THR A 679 -30.82 -16.17 18.04
C THR A 679 -32.16 -15.90 17.35
N ILE A 680 -32.16 -15.41 16.09
CA ILE A 680 -33.37 -14.99 15.37
C ILE A 680 -33.45 -15.47 13.91
N THR A 681 -34.67 -15.55 13.39
CA THR A 681 -35.01 -15.82 11.98
C THR A 681 -34.90 -14.54 11.13
N SER A 682 -34.88 -14.68 9.80
CA SER A 682 -34.88 -13.55 8.84
C SER A 682 -36.09 -12.60 8.94
N SER A 683 -37.11 -12.99 9.71
CA SER A 683 -38.30 -12.19 10.03
C SER A 683 -38.25 -11.48 11.38
N GLY A 684 -37.11 -11.52 12.09
CA GLY A 684 -36.94 -10.92 13.41
C GLY A 684 -37.60 -11.70 14.56
N ARG A 685 -38.18 -12.88 14.29
CA ARG A 685 -38.74 -13.79 15.30
C ARG A 685 -37.67 -14.72 15.85
N ARG A 686 -37.83 -15.18 17.09
CA ARG A 686 -36.93 -16.14 17.74
C ARG A 686 -36.69 -17.40 16.87
N ALA A 687 -35.43 -17.83 16.74
CA ALA A 687 -35.08 -19.08 16.05
C ALA A 687 -35.33 -20.28 16.98
N GLU A 688 -36.14 -21.26 16.55
CA GLU A 688 -36.44 -22.47 17.33
C GLU A 688 -35.35 -23.54 17.27
N TYR A 689 -34.47 -23.50 16.25
CA TYR A 689 -33.34 -24.42 16.10
C TYR A 689 -32.03 -23.64 15.91
N ASN A 690 -31.14 -23.72 16.90
CA ASN A 690 -29.77 -23.24 16.79
C ASN A 690 -28.97 -24.30 16.02
N LYS A 691 -28.82 -24.14 14.69
CA LYS A 691 -28.20 -25.16 13.81
C LYS A 691 -26.71 -25.38 14.06
N ASP A 692 -26.03 -24.40 14.66
CA ASP A 692 -24.62 -24.51 14.98
C ASP A 692 -24.46 -24.81 16.47
N GLY A 693 -24.22 -26.08 16.80
CA GLY A 693 -23.85 -26.55 18.13
C GLY A 693 -22.48 -26.07 18.63
N ARG A 694 -22.04 -24.87 18.21
CA ARG A 694 -20.84 -24.20 18.75
C ARG A 694 -21.28 -23.34 19.92
N GLY A 695 -20.70 -23.59 21.10
CA GLY A 695 -20.90 -22.72 22.25
C GLY A 695 -20.56 -21.25 21.93
N ARG A 696 -21.08 -20.33 22.74
CA ARG A 696 -20.92 -18.85 22.69
C ARG A 696 -19.47 -18.31 22.64
N GLY A 697 -18.46 -19.13 22.36
CA GLY A 697 -17.02 -18.80 22.35
C GLY A 697 -16.30 -19.03 21.02
N GLY A 698 -17.01 -19.23 19.89
CA GLY A 698 -16.38 -19.18 18.57
C GLY A 698 -16.09 -17.74 18.16
N VAL A 699 -14.86 -17.44 17.71
CA VAL A 699 -14.52 -16.13 17.13
C VAL A 699 -15.40 -15.91 15.90
N GLY A 700 -16.41 -15.05 16.04
CA GLY A 700 -17.21 -14.59 14.90
C GLY A 700 -16.32 -13.83 13.94
N ASP A 701 -16.46 -14.12 12.65
CA ASP A 701 -15.71 -13.44 11.60
C ASP A 701 -16.06 -11.94 11.59
N ASP A 702 -15.07 -11.10 11.88
CA ASP A 702 -15.18 -9.64 12.04
C ASP A 702 -14.48 -8.98 10.86
N SER A 703 -14.98 -9.30 9.67
CA SER A 703 -14.43 -8.92 8.38
C SER A 703 -15.38 -7.98 7.63
N ARG A 704 -14.86 -7.30 6.59
CA ARG A 704 -15.64 -6.46 5.67
C ARG A 704 -16.80 -7.25 5.04
N ARG A 705 -16.57 -8.51 4.66
CA ARG A 705 -17.58 -9.41 4.08
C ARG A 705 -18.79 -9.67 4.98
N THR A 706 -18.56 -9.91 6.28
CA THR A 706 -19.64 -10.23 7.22
C THR A 706 -20.30 -8.98 7.78
N LYS A 707 -19.60 -7.84 7.85
CA LYS A 707 -20.07 -6.58 8.45
C LYS A 707 -19.78 -5.35 7.56
N PRO A 708 -20.40 -5.25 6.37
CA PRO A 708 -20.19 -4.11 5.48
C PRO A 708 -20.67 -2.79 6.11
N TRP A 709 -21.69 -2.82 6.98
CA TRP A 709 -22.17 -1.66 7.74
C TRP A 709 -21.15 -1.09 8.75
N LYS A 710 -20.10 -1.84 9.10
CA LYS A 710 -19.05 -1.43 10.05
C LYS A 710 -17.79 -0.95 9.34
N PHE A 711 -17.46 -1.53 8.19
CA PHE A 711 -16.18 -1.31 7.52
C PHE A 711 -16.28 -0.66 6.13
N GLU A 712 -17.43 -0.72 5.45
CA GLU A 712 -17.61 -0.17 4.10
C GLU A 712 -18.52 1.07 4.10
N ASP A 713 -19.62 1.05 4.86
CA ASP A 713 -20.60 2.13 4.90
C ASP A 713 -20.95 2.54 6.33
N LEU A 714 -20.25 3.58 6.82
CA LEU A 714 -20.41 4.07 8.18
C LEU A 714 -21.72 4.87 8.38
N ARG A 715 -22.49 5.15 7.33
CA ARG A 715 -23.79 5.84 7.44
C ARG A 715 -24.86 4.95 8.08
N ALA A 716 -24.64 3.64 8.12
CA ALA A 716 -25.62 2.67 8.58
C ALA A 716 -26.08 2.88 10.04
N VAL A 717 -25.14 3.09 10.98
CA VAL A 717 -25.47 3.29 12.41
C VAL A 717 -26.09 4.67 12.68
N PRO A 718 -25.55 5.79 12.16
CA PRO A 718 -26.21 7.10 12.14
C PRO A 718 -27.61 7.09 11.54
N GLY A 719 -27.78 6.45 10.38
CA GLY A 719 -29.08 6.28 9.74
C GLY A 719 -30.06 5.56 10.66
N PHE A 720 -29.65 4.42 11.24
CA PHE A 720 -30.51 3.70 12.16
C PHE A 720 -30.85 4.51 13.42
N ASN A 721 -29.91 5.30 13.97
CA ASN A 721 -30.17 6.22 15.07
C ASN A 721 -31.26 7.25 14.72
N TRP A 722 -31.14 7.86 13.54
CA TRP A 722 -32.14 8.81 13.05
C TRP A 722 -33.53 8.18 12.94
N VAL A 723 -33.66 6.94 12.43
CA VAL A 723 -34.96 6.24 12.34
C VAL A 723 -35.52 5.95 13.71
N VAL A 724 -34.71 5.43 14.64
CA VAL A 724 -35.16 5.10 15.99
C VAL A 724 -35.65 6.35 16.73
N ASN A 725 -35.00 7.50 16.54
CA ASN A 725 -35.39 8.76 17.18
C ASN A 725 -36.62 9.40 16.51
N THR A 726 -36.70 9.35 15.17
CA THR A 726 -37.76 9.98 14.38
C THR A 726 -39.07 9.17 14.37
N ALA A 727 -38.99 7.83 14.42
CA ALA A 727 -40.17 6.98 14.38
C ALA A 727 -41.09 7.19 15.58
N ASP A 728 -42.39 7.23 15.35
CA ASP A 728 -43.39 7.29 16.40
C ASP A 728 -43.81 5.89 16.88
N LYS A 729 -44.74 5.82 17.84
CA LYS A 729 -45.21 4.54 18.40
C LYS A 729 -45.99 3.71 17.37
N GLU A 730 -46.72 4.35 16.48
CA GLU A 730 -47.54 3.69 15.47
C GLU A 730 -46.66 3.03 14.40
N PHE A 731 -45.67 3.77 13.88
CA PHE A 731 -44.69 3.26 12.92
C PHE A 731 -43.89 2.09 13.49
N VAL A 732 -43.41 2.19 14.73
CA VAL A 732 -42.68 1.10 15.40
C VAL A 732 -43.58 -0.12 15.57
N SER A 733 -44.84 0.06 15.97
CA SER A 733 -45.77 -1.07 16.13
C SER A 733 -46.06 -1.80 14.81
N LYS A 734 -46.03 -1.10 13.67
CA LYS A 734 -46.24 -1.68 12.34
C LYS A 734 -44.98 -2.36 11.78
N ASN A 735 -43.81 -1.76 12.01
CA ASN A 735 -42.55 -2.11 11.34
C ASN A 735 -41.47 -2.72 12.26
N TRP A 736 -41.77 -3.05 13.52
CA TRP A 736 -40.81 -3.59 14.48
C TRP A 736 -39.93 -4.75 13.97
N PRO A 737 -40.37 -5.68 13.08
CA PRO A 737 -39.51 -6.78 12.62
C PRO A 737 -38.24 -6.31 11.88
N LEU A 738 -38.27 -5.11 11.30
CA LEU A 738 -37.13 -4.52 10.59
C LEU A 738 -36.07 -3.94 11.54
N PHE A 739 -36.45 -3.60 12.78
CA PHE A 739 -35.54 -3.04 13.79
C PHE A 739 -34.76 -4.13 14.53
N ILE A 740 -35.38 -5.31 14.76
CA ILE A 740 -34.82 -6.35 15.62
C ILE A 740 -33.45 -6.87 15.13
N PRO A 741 -33.25 -7.22 13.84
CA PRO A 741 -31.95 -7.72 13.38
C PRO A 741 -30.84 -6.70 13.60
N VAL A 742 -31.09 -5.43 13.28
CA VAL A 742 -30.12 -4.35 13.45
C VAL A 742 -29.76 -4.17 14.93
N LEU A 743 -30.76 -4.10 15.82
CA LEU A 743 -30.52 -3.95 17.26
C LEU A 743 -29.70 -5.12 17.82
N LEU A 744 -30.05 -6.37 17.48
CA LEU A 744 -29.32 -7.54 18.00
C LEU A 744 -27.90 -7.61 17.46
N THR A 745 -27.67 -7.30 16.18
CA THR A 745 -26.32 -7.23 15.62
C THR A 745 -25.47 -6.17 16.32
N LEU A 746 -26.03 -4.99 16.65
CA LEU A 746 -25.32 -3.96 17.40
C LEU A 746 -25.03 -4.36 18.85
N LEU A 747 -25.93 -5.14 19.49
CA LEU A 747 -25.75 -5.65 20.85
C LEU A 747 -24.70 -6.77 20.92
N ASP A 748 -24.59 -7.61 19.89
CA ASP A 748 -23.58 -8.66 19.76
C ASP A 748 -22.19 -8.13 19.39
N GLU A 749 -22.07 -6.84 19.06
CA GLU A 749 -20.81 -6.22 18.64
C GLU A 749 -19.79 -6.15 19.79
N ARG A 750 -18.50 -6.32 19.44
CA ARG A 750 -17.38 -6.28 20.40
C ARG A 750 -16.88 -4.87 20.66
N SER A 751 -16.97 -3.98 19.65
CA SER A 751 -16.61 -2.57 19.79
C SER A 751 -17.47 -1.91 20.86
N ILE A 752 -16.81 -1.39 21.88
CA ILE A 752 -17.43 -0.78 23.07
C ILE A 752 -18.33 0.40 22.65
N ARG A 753 -17.82 1.23 21.75
CA ARG A 753 -18.51 2.38 21.18
C ARG A 753 -19.81 1.99 20.47
N ILE A 754 -19.77 1.01 19.57
CA ILE A 754 -20.93 0.56 18.79
C ILE A 754 -21.94 -0.14 19.69
N LYS A 755 -21.46 -0.98 20.62
CA LYS A 755 -22.29 -1.72 21.57
C LYS A 755 -23.02 -0.78 22.52
N ALA A 756 -22.33 0.19 23.11
CA ALA A 756 -22.93 1.22 23.97
C ALA A 756 -24.04 1.98 23.23
N ARG A 757 -23.81 2.33 21.96
CA ARG A 757 -24.82 2.95 21.10
C ARG A 757 -26.01 2.02 20.83
N GLY A 758 -25.75 0.74 20.52
CA GLY A 758 -26.79 -0.29 20.37
C GLY A 758 -27.67 -0.43 21.61
N LEU A 759 -27.08 -0.36 22.81
CA LEU A 759 -27.81 -0.39 24.08
C LEU A 759 -28.71 0.86 24.25
N SER A 760 -28.20 2.06 24.00
CA SER A 760 -28.99 3.30 24.07
C SER A 760 -30.13 3.32 23.04
N LEU A 761 -29.88 2.84 21.82
CA LEU A 761 -30.90 2.68 20.78
C LEU A 761 -31.97 1.66 21.18
N THR A 762 -31.56 0.55 21.79
CA THR A 762 -32.47 -0.47 22.31
C THR A 762 -33.38 0.13 23.38
N THR A 763 -32.84 0.91 24.31
CA THR A 763 -33.63 1.63 25.31
C THR A 763 -34.67 2.53 24.65
N THR A 764 -34.24 3.38 23.70
CA THR A 764 -35.12 4.31 22.98
C THR A 764 -36.22 3.57 22.22
N PHE A 765 -35.87 2.49 21.52
CA PHE A 765 -36.82 1.62 20.83
C PHE A 765 -37.83 0.97 21.79
N LEU A 766 -37.38 0.45 22.95
CA LEU A 766 -38.25 -0.16 23.97
C LEU A 766 -39.26 0.85 24.56
N THR A 767 -38.90 2.14 24.65
CA THR A 767 -39.87 3.17 25.09
C THR A 767 -41.06 3.28 24.14
N LYS A 768 -40.82 3.08 22.83
CA LYS A 768 -41.81 3.21 21.75
C LYS A 768 -42.55 1.91 21.45
N LEU A 769 -41.94 0.75 21.68
CA LEU A 769 -42.55 -0.55 21.44
C LEU A 769 -43.68 -0.87 22.45
N PRO A 770 -44.83 -1.41 21.99
CA PRO A 770 -45.89 -1.91 22.88
C PRO A 770 -45.47 -3.15 23.69
N GLY A 771 -45.82 -3.19 24.98
CA GLY A 771 -45.50 -4.32 25.87
C GLY A 771 -46.08 -5.66 25.42
N LYS A 772 -47.33 -5.67 24.92
CA LYS A 772 -47.98 -6.87 24.36
C LYS A 772 -47.17 -7.54 23.25
N THR A 773 -46.54 -6.75 22.39
CA THR A 773 -45.73 -7.26 21.28
C THR A 773 -44.51 -8.03 21.81
N LEU A 774 -43.85 -7.56 22.86
CA LEU A 774 -42.69 -8.22 23.46
C LEU A 774 -43.00 -9.62 24.00
N GLU A 775 -44.18 -9.80 24.57
CA GLU A 775 -44.59 -11.07 25.17
C GLU A 775 -45.07 -12.09 24.14
N GLN A 776 -45.90 -11.66 23.19
CA GLN A 776 -46.47 -12.53 22.16
C GLN A 776 -45.41 -13.07 21.19
N THR A 777 -44.35 -12.30 20.94
CA THR A 777 -43.28 -12.65 19.99
C THR A 777 -42.10 -13.35 20.64
N GLY A 778 -42.01 -13.35 21.97
CA GLY A 778 -40.86 -13.88 22.72
C GLY A 778 -39.61 -12.98 22.67
N LEU A 779 -39.70 -11.77 22.11
CA LEU A 779 -38.58 -10.82 22.00
C LEU A 779 -38.00 -10.43 23.36
N SER A 780 -38.80 -10.47 24.43
CA SER A 780 -38.31 -10.15 25.77
C SER A 780 -37.14 -11.03 26.20
N GLN A 781 -37.18 -12.33 25.91
CA GLN A 781 -36.07 -13.22 26.26
C GLN A 781 -34.87 -12.99 25.35
N VAL A 782 -35.11 -12.66 24.07
CA VAL A 782 -34.04 -12.41 23.10
C VAL A 782 -33.21 -11.18 23.49
N PHE A 783 -33.86 -10.09 23.87
CA PHE A 783 -33.17 -8.90 24.38
C PHE A 783 -32.48 -9.16 25.72
N GLU A 784 -33.12 -9.91 26.62
CA GLU A 784 -32.50 -10.33 27.89
C GLU A 784 -31.20 -11.10 27.62
N ASP A 785 -31.24 -12.12 26.76
CA ASP A 785 -30.10 -12.99 26.45
C ASP A 785 -28.96 -12.26 25.71
N ALA A 786 -29.27 -11.19 24.97
CA ALA A 786 -28.30 -10.36 24.26
C ALA A 786 -27.66 -9.29 25.16
N ILE A 787 -28.43 -8.68 26.08
CA ILE A 787 -27.94 -7.56 26.91
C ILE A 787 -27.22 -8.07 28.16
N LEU A 788 -27.74 -9.09 28.86
CA LEU A 788 -27.18 -9.60 30.13
C LEU A 788 -25.66 -9.88 30.10
N PRO A 789 -25.09 -10.52 29.07
CA PRO A 789 -23.65 -10.79 29.01
C PRO A 789 -22.78 -9.53 29.10
N SER A 790 -23.33 -8.37 28.71
CA SER A 790 -22.63 -7.08 28.76
C SER A 790 -22.34 -6.61 30.19
N LEU A 791 -23.07 -7.12 31.19
CA LEU A 791 -22.91 -6.72 32.59
C LEU A 791 -21.66 -7.31 33.26
N LEU A 792 -21.14 -8.43 32.75
CA LEU A 792 -19.98 -9.13 33.31
C LEU A 792 -18.77 -9.15 32.38
N SER A 793 -18.99 -9.20 31.06
CA SER A 793 -17.89 -9.38 30.09
C SER A 793 -16.99 -8.13 29.93
N TYR A 794 -17.43 -6.98 30.42
CA TYR A 794 -16.76 -5.67 30.23
C TYR A 794 -16.37 -5.03 31.57
N LEU A 795 -16.06 -5.84 32.57
CA LEU A 795 -15.57 -5.35 33.86
C LEU A 795 -14.05 -5.04 33.83
N PRO A 796 -13.54 -4.23 34.77
CA PRO A 796 -12.16 -3.74 34.84
C PRO A 796 -11.02 -4.74 34.69
N THR A 797 -11.25 -6.00 35.06
CA THR A 797 -10.28 -7.08 34.87
C THR A 797 -9.89 -7.30 33.40
N LEU A 798 -10.71 -6.84 32.44
CA LEU A 798 -10.48 -6.98 30.99
C LEU A 798 -10.72 -5.68 30.19
N THR A 799 -11.30 -4.64 30.77
CA THR A 799 -11.70 -3.39 30.06
C THR A 799 -11.44 -2.18 30.95
N PRO A 800 -10.83 -1.08 30.49
CA PRO A 800 -10.62 0.11 31.33
C PRO A 800 -11.90 0.63 32.02
N GLU A 801 -11.77 1.17 33.23
CA GLU A 801 -12.91 1.61 34.06
C GLU A 801 -13.86 2.57 33.32
N ASP A 802 -13.31 3.54 32.58
CA ASP A 802 -14.12 4.51 31.82
C ASP A 802 -14.90 3.87 30.67
N GLU A 803 -14.35 2.84 30.05
CA GLU A 803 -15.01 2.08 28.98
C GLU A 803 -16.06 1.11 29.54
N SER A 804 -15.79 0.49 30.68
CA SER A 804 -16.78 -0.32 31.42
C SER A 804 -18.02 0.49 31.77
N VAL A 805 -17.85 1.71 32.31
CA VAL A 805 -18.98 2.59 32.66
C VAL A 805 -19.82 2.97 31.44
N GLN A 806 -19.19 3.17 30.27
CA GLN A 806 -19.89 3.48 29.02
C GLN A 806 -20.82 2.36 28.54
N ILE A 807 -20.56 1.10 28.90
CA ILE A 807 -21.42 -0.05 28.56
C ILE A 807 -22.41 -0.35 29.67
N LEU A 808 -21.94 -0.44 30.91
CA LEU A 808 -22.75 -0.90 32.04
C LEU A 808 -23.97 -0.01 32.23
N LYS A 809 -23.82 1.31 32.13
CA LYS A 809 -24.93 2.25 32.34
C LYS A 809 -26.05 2.05 31.31
N PRO A 810 -25.79 2.15 29.98
CA PRO A 810 -26.81 1.83 28.98
C PRO A 810 -27.39 0.41 29.08
N ALA A 811 -26.59 -0.58 29.48
CA ALA A 811 -27.07 -1.96 29.63
C ALA A 811 -28.07 -2.13 30.77
N PHE A 812 -27.78 -1.57 31.95
CA PHE A 812 -28.73 -1.57 33.05
C PHE A 812 -29.99 -0.77 32.72
N GLU A 813 -29.87 0.37 32.05
CA GLU A 813 -31.02 1.18 31.60
C GLU A 813 -31.91 0.40 30.62
N ALA A 814 -31.32 -0.29 29.63
CA ALA A 814 -32.05 -1.10 28.66
C ALA A 814 -32.79 -2.27 29.32
N LEU A 815 -32.14 -2.98 30.24
CA LEU A 815 -32.76 -4.07 31.00
C LEU A 815 -33.87 -3.58 31.95
N LEU A 816 -33.68 -2.42 32.58
CA LEU A 816 -34.71 -1.82 33.44
C LEU A 816 -35.94 -1.41 32.63
N TRP A 817 -35.75 -0.83 31.44
CA TRP A 817 -36.84 -0.52 30.52
C TRP A 817 -37.52 -1.77 29.98
N LEU A 818 -36.76 -2.82 29.68
CA LEU A 818 -37.30 -4.12 29.31
C LEU A 818 -38.19 -4.68 30.43
N ALA A 819 -37.73 -4.65 31.68
CA ALA A 819 -38.50 -5.09 32.84
C ALA A 819 -39.78 -4.25 33.04
N LYS A 820 -39.71 -2.92 32.88
CA LYS A 820 -40.88 -2.03 32.97
C LYS A 820 -41.94 -2.29 31.90
N LYS A 821 -41.55 -2.82 30.74
CA LYS A 821 -42.44 -3.10 29.62
C LYS A 821 -43.08 -4.49 29.64
N GLN A 822 -42.68 -5.36 30.57
CA GLN A 822 -43.31 -6.67 30.76
C GLN A 822 -44.65 -6.51 31.49
N GLU A 823 -45.74 -7.06 30.92
CA GLU A 823 -47.06 -7.10 31.54
C GLU A 823 -47.14 -8.20 32.61
N ARG A 824 -46.38 -9.28 32.41
CA ARG A 824 -46.27 -10.41 33.34
C ARG A 824 -45.32 -10.14 34.49
N GLU A 825 -45.91 -9.90 35.67
CA GLU A 825 -45.23 -9.73 36.95
C GLU A 825 -44.20 -10.83 37.28
N ASP A 826 -44.46 -12.09 36.93
CA ASP A 826 -43.53 -13.19 37.21
C ASP A 826 -42.25 -13.13 36.37
N ARG A 827 -42.34 -12.69 35.11
CA ARG A 827 -41.17 -12.49 34.25
C ARG A 827 -40.42 -11.22 34.66
N LYS A 828 -41.14 -10.13 34.98
CA LYS A 828 -40.55 -8.87 35.45
C LYS A 828 -39.67 -9.11 36.67
N ARG A 829 -40.20 -9.84 37.66
CA ARG A 829 -39.48 -10.19 38.89
C ARG A 829 -38.24 -11.05 38.62
N LYS A 830 -38.35 -12.07 37.77
CA LYS A 830 -37.21 -12.93 37.41
C LYS A 830 -36.08 -12.13 36.77
N LEU A 831 -36.40 -11.20 35.89
CA LEU A 831 -35.40 -10.34 35.24
C LEU A 831 -34.72 -9.40 36.26
N LEU A 832 -35.50 -8.71 37.10
CA LEU A 832 -34.96 -7.83 38.15
C LEU A 832 -34.09 -8.60 39.17
N ASP A 833 -34.47 -9.84 39.50
CA ASP A 833 -33.65 -10.73 40.34
C ASP A 833 -32.31 -11.09 39.71
N LYS A 834 -32.30 -11.38 38.40
CA LYS A 834 -31.06 -11.64 37.65
C LYS A 834 -30.19 -10.38 37.60
N MET A 835 -30.79 -9.21 37.37
CA MET A 835 -30.06 -7.93 37.38
C MET A 835 -29.34 -7.70 38.71
N LEU A 836 -29.96 -8.02 39.85
CA LEU A 836 -29.28 -7.91 41.15
C LEU A 836 -28.19 -8.97 41.32
N ARG A 837 -28.49 -10.25 41.06
CA ARG A 837 -27.55 -11.35 41.34
C ARG A 837 -26.39 -11.45 40.35
N GLU A 838 -26.72 -11.49 39.07
CA GLU A 838 -25.76 -11.71 37.98
C GLU A 838 -25.19 -10.39 37.45
N GLY A 839 -25.89 -9.27 37.66
CA GLY A 839 -25.40 -7.93 37.32
C GLY A 839 -24.71 -7.26 38.50
N VAL A 840 -25.48 -6.76 39.46
CA VAL A 840 -24.99 -5.87 40.53
C VAL A 840 -24.01 -6.55 41.47
N PHE A 841 -24.39 -7.66 42.12
CA PHE A 841 -23.54 -8.30 43.14
C PHE A 841 -22.27 -8.89 42.53
N ALA A 842 -22.40 -9.55 41.38
CA ALA A 842 -21.26 -10.10 40.67
C ALA A 842 -20.32 -8.98 40.15
N ALA A 843 -20.85 -7.89 39.59
CA ALA A 843 -20.02 -6.75 39.18
C ALA A 843 -19.32 -6.08 40.37
N TYR A 844 -20.01 -5.90 41.50
CA TYR A 844 -19.41 -5.34 42.71
C TYR A 844 -18.27 -6.23 43.22
N PHE A 845 -18.49 -7.55 43.30
CA PHE A 845 -17.45 -8.48 43.75
C PHE A 845 -16.17 -8.41 42.89
N HIS A 846 -16.31 -8.23 41.58
CA HIS A 846 -15.18 -8.16 40.65
C HIS A 846 -14.57 -6.76 40.48
N ALA A 847 -15.30 -5.69 40.82
CA ALA A 847 -14.91 -4.30 40.52
C ALA A 847 -15.05 -3.33 41.70
N ARG A 848 -15.09 -3.82 42.96
CA ARG A 848 -15.24 -3.00 44.18
C ARG A 848 -14.16 -1.94 44.38
N GLU A 849 -12.99 -2.10 43.75
CA GLU A 849 -11.88 -1.14 43.81
C GLU A 849 -12.09 0.06 42.85
N HIS A 850 -13.08 0.00 41.96
CA HIS A 850 -13.34 1.01 40.92
C HIS A 850 -14.51 1.92 41.30
N ILE A 851 -14.17 3.13 41.77
CA ILE A 851 -15.08 4.11 42.36
C ILE A 851 -16.24 4.50 41.41
N LYS A 852 -15.98 4.67 40.11
CA LYS A 852 -17.02 5.07 39.14
C LYS A 852 -18.03 3.95 38.92
N ILE A 853 -17.58 2.70 38.91
CA ILE A 853 -18.43 1.52 38.75
C ILE A 853 -19.26 1.30 40.00
N VAL A 854 -18.65 1.37 41.19
CA VAL A 854 -19.38 1.25 42.46
C VAL A 854 -20.48 2.31 42.56
N THR A 855 -20.19 3.56 42.18
CA THR A 855 -21.19 4.64 42.12
C THR A 855 -22.38 4.26 41.22
N LEU A 856 -22.10 3.79 40.01
CA LEU A 856 -23.12 3.35 39.06
C LEU A 856 -23.95 2.18 39.60
N LEU A 857 -23.32 1.19 40.22
CA LEU A 857 -24.01 0.03 40.80
C LEU A 857 -24.97 0.46 41.91
N CYS A 858 -24.58 1.41 42.77
CA CYS A 858 -25.48 1.98 43.78
C CYS A 858 -26.70 2.66 43.16
N GLU A 859 -26.52 3.45 42.09
CA GLU A 859 -27.64 4.08 41.37
C GLU A 859 -28.61 3.04 40.78
N VAL A 860 -28.05 1.99 40.18
CA VAL A 860 -28.81 0.86 39.61
C VAL A 860 -29.59 0.11 40.68
N VAL A 861 -28.99 -0.17 41.84
CA VAL A 861 -29.67 -0.80 42.99
C VAL A 861 -30.94 -0.04 43.33
N GLY A 862 -30.86 1.29 43.44
CA GLY A 862 -32.03 2.12 43.73
C GLY A 862 -33.15 1.96 42.70
N GLY A 863 -32.80 1.95 41.40
CA GLY A 863 -33.76 1.74 40.32
C GLY A 863 -34.41 0.35 40.32
N VAL A 864 -33.60 -0.70 40.51
CA VAL A 864 -34.05 -2.10 40.47
C VAL A 864 -34.90 -2.45 41.70
N VAL A 865 -34.47 -2.05 42.90
CA VAL A 865 -35.19 -2.29 44.16
C VAL A 865 -36.54 -1.56 44.17
N LYS A 866 -36.62 -0.35 43.61
CA LYS A 866 -37.88 0.37 43.47
C LYS A 866 -38.89 -0.37 42.58
N GLU A 867 -38.43 -1.00 41.51
CA GLU A 867 -39.28 -1.81 40.62
C GLU A 867 -39.63 -3.20 41.19
N LEU A 868 -38.75 -3.78 42.01
CA LEU A 868 -38.95 -5.08 42.65
C LEU A 868 -39.82 -5.00 43.92
N GLY A 869 -39.81 -3.84 44.60
CA GLY A 869 -40.62 -3.56 45.78
C GLY A 869 -40.33 -4.53 46.92
N LEU A 870 -41.38 -5.04 47.58
CA LEU A 870 -41.29 -6.00 48.71
C LEU A 870 -40.57 -7.30 48.36
N HIS A 871 -40.43 -7.67 47.08
CA HIS A 871 -39.70 -8.88 46.68
C HIS A 871 -38.17 -8.72 46.83
N SER A 872 -37.70 -7.50 47.08
CA SER A 872 -36.29 -7.19 47.37
C SER A 872 -35.82 -7.75 48.71
N VAL A 873 -36.75 -8.10 49.62
CA VAL A 873 -36.46 -8.62 50.97
C VAL A 873 -35.51 -9.84 50.94
N LYS A 874 -35.66 -10.72 49.95
CA LYS A 874 -34.81 -11.93 49.83
C LYS A 874 -33.33 -11.62 49.51
N HIS A 875 -33.04 -10.42 49.03
CA HIS A 875 -31.69 -9.95 48.69
C HIS A 875 -31.08 -9.06 49.78
N LEU A 876 -31.78 -8.82 50.91
CA LEU A 876 -31.27 -7.98 52.01
C LEU A 876 -29.94 -8.47 52.56
N LYS A 877 -29.76 -9.79 52.64
CA LYS A 877 -28.52 -10.44 53.10
C LYS A 877 -27.29 -10.10 52.26
N ASP A 878 -27.49 -9.66 51.01
CA ASP A 878 -26.42 -9.31 50.08
C ASP A 878 -26.36 -7.78 49.88
N LEU A 879 -27.52 -7.10 49.80
CA LEU A 879 -27.63 -5.65 49.64
C LEU A 879 -27.10 -4.86 50.84
N VAL A 880 -27.44 -5.27 52.06
CA VAL A 880 -27.05 -4.53 53.28
C VAL A 880 -25.54 -4.62 53.49
N PRO A 881 -24.89 -5.80 53.48
CA PRO A 881 -23.44 -5.87 53.63
C PRO A 881 -22.68 -5.09 52.55
N MET A 882 -23.11 -5.18 51.27
CA MET A 882 -22.50 -4.43 50.18
C MET A 882 -22.55 -2.91 50.42
N LEU A 883 -23.74 -2.36 50.72
CA LEU A 883 -23.89 -0.92 50.94
C LEU A 883 -23.20 -0.46 52.23
N SER A 884 -23.24 -1.28 53.28
CA SER A 884 -22.54 -1.01 54.53
C SER A 884 -21.03 -0.95 54.33
N GLU A 885 -20.41 -1.90 53.62
CA GLU A 885 -18.96 -1.92 53.33
C GLU A 885 -18.52 -0.64 52.61
N ILE A 886 -19.29 -0.18 51.62
CA ILE A 886 -19.02 1.08 50.89
C ILE A 886 -19.10 2.30 51.82
N MET A 887 -20.08 2.31 52.73
CA MET A 887 -20.34 3.45 53.62
C MET A 887 -19.34 3.53 54.79
N THR A 888 -18.81 2.40 55.25
CA THR A 888 -17.91 2.33 56.41
C THR A 888 -16.42 2.40 56.06
N ASP A 889 -16.07 2.40 54.77
CA ASP A 889 -14.68 2.56 54.32
C ASP A 889 -14.09 3.89 54.85
N PRO A 890 -12.96 3.86 55.57
CA PRO A 890 -12.27 5.05 56.08
C PRO A 890 -11.88 6.07 55.01
N PHE A 891 -11.68 5.64 53.75
CA PHE A 891 -11.28 6.50 52.63
C PHE A 891 -12.46 6.98 51.78
N ALA A 892 -13.67 6.45 51.99
CA ALA A 892 -14.86 6.85 51.25
C ALA A 892 -15.17 8.37 51.27
N PRO A 893 -14.85 9.14 52.33
CA PRO A 893 -15.03 10.59 52.32
C PRO A 893 -14.24 11.33 51.22
N LEU A 894 -13.19 10.72 50.65
CA LEU A 894 -12.45 11.27 49.50
C LEU A 894 -13.26 11.23 48.19
N SER A 895 -14.41 10.55 48.16
CA SER A 895 -15.28 10.40 46.99
C SER A 895 -16.76 10.54 47.39
N PRO A 896 -17.24 11.76 47.69
CA PRO A 896 -18.58 11.99 48.24
C PRO A 896 -19.72 11.55 47.31
N THR A 897 -19.49 11.46 46.00
CA THR A 897 -20.47 10.98 45.01
C THR A 897 -20.87 9.52 45.24
N VAL A 898 -19.92 8.66 45.63
CA VAL A 898 -20.18 7.24 45.88
C VAL A 898 -20.99 7.07 47.15
N LEU A 899 -20.59 7.78 48.21
CA LEU A 899 -21.31 7.80 49.48
C LEU A 899 -22.74 8.29 49.29
N LEU A 900 -22.94 9.38 48.54
CA LEU A 900 -24.26 9.90 48.25
C LEU A 900 -25.14 8.87 47.52
N SER A 901 -24.61 8.19 46.51
CA SER A 901 -25.33 7.14 45.77
C SER A 901 -25.60 5.91 46.64
N ALA A 902 -24.66 5.49 47.49
CA ALA A 902 -24.82 4.38 48.43
C ALA A 902 -25.89 4.67 49.50
N VAL A 903 -25.87 5.86 50.11
CA VAL A 903 -26.89 6.28 51.10
C VAL A 903 -28.27 6.36 50.44
N ARG A 904 -28.38 6.92 49.23
CA ARG A 904 -29.65 6.96 48.48
C ARG A 904 -30.17 5.55 48.16
N ALA A 905 -29.30 4.64 47.73
CA ALA A 905 -29.65 3.25 47.48
C ALA A 905 -30.14 2.57 48.77
N LEU A 906 -29.44 2.78 49.89
CA LEU A 906 -29.80 2.22 51.19
C LEU A 906 -31.16 2.71 51.68
N GLN A 907 -31.46 4.01 51.52
CA GLN A 907 -32.78 4.55 51.82
C GLN A 907 -33.89 3.87 51.01
N VAL A 908 -33.67 3.63 49.71
CA VAL A 908 -34.64 2.91 48.87
C VAL A 908 -34.81 1.48 49.35
N VAL A 909 -33.73 0.78 49.72
CA VAL A 909 -33.79 -0.58 50.28
C VAL A 909 -34.59 -0.61 51.58
N VAL A 910 -34.33 0.31 52.51
CA VAL A 910 -35.06 0.41 53.78
C VAL A 910 -36.55 0.66 53.53
N LEU A 911 -36.89 1.62 52.66
CA LEU A 911 -38.27 1.99 52.34
C LEU A 911 -39.04 0.86 51.64
N MET A 912 -38.42 0.16 50.69
CA MET A 912 -39.09 -0.88 49.91
C MET A 912 -39.20 -2.22 50.65
N CYS A 913 -38.30 -2.50 51.58
CA CYS A 913 -38.30 -3.73 52.37
C CYS A 913 -39.05 -3.61 53.71
N TRP A 914 -39.43 -2.40 54.13
CA TRP A 914 -40.29 -2.18 55.29
C TRP A 914 -41.69 -2.82 55.09
N PRO A 915 -42.27 -3.55 56.08
CA PRO A 915 -41.82 -3.78 57.46
C PRO A 915 -40.92 -5.02 57.67
N ARG A 916 -40.64 -5.81 56.64
CA ARG A 916 -39.85 -7.06 56.73
C ARG A 916 -38.33 -6.82 56.90
N PHE A 917 -37.94 -5.57 57.05
CA PHE A 917 -36.57 -5.13 57.28
C PHE A 917 -36.10 -5.39 58.72
N ILE A 918 -37.02 -5.48 59.69
CA ILE A 918 -36.73 -5.86 61.08
C ILE A 918 -37.25 -7.28 61.31
N THR A 919 -36.35 -8.25 61.33
CA THR A 919 -36.66 -9.64 61.69
C THR A 919 -35.68 -10.13 62.75
N PRO A 920 -36.11 -10.87 63.78
CA PRO A 920 -35.23 -11.42 64.83
C PRO A 920 -34.09 -12.28 64.26
N ASP A 921 -34.32 -12.91 63.12
CA ASP A 921 -33.42 -13.88 62.50
C ASP A 921 -32.34 -13.23 61.61
N GLN A 922 -32.47 -11.94 61.27
CA GLN A 922 -31.52 -11.16 60.46
C GLN A 922 -31.43 -9.71 60.99
N PRO A 923 -30.35 -9.32 61.67
CA PRO A 923 -30.18 -7.99 62.27
C PRO A 923 -29.80 -6.92 61.21
N CYS A 924 -30.56 -6.86 60.10
CA CYS A 924 -30.29 -5.92 59.00
C CYS A 924 -30.40 -4.45 59.46
N ALA A 925 -31.33 -4.15 60.36
CA ALA A 925 -31.52 -2.79 60.87
C ALA A 925 -30.33 -2.32 61.74
N ASP A 926 -29.77 -3.21 62.55
CA ASP A 926 -28.62 -2.89 63.41
C ASP A 926 -27.35 -2.69 62.57
N ASN A 927 -27.13 -3.54 61.55
CA ASN A 927 -26.01 -3.39 60.60
C ASN A 927 -26.10 -2.09 59.79
N VAL A 928 -27.31 -1.65 59.46
CA VAL A 928 -27.55 -0.38 58.78
C VAL A 928 -27.33 0.80 59.72
N LEU A 929 -27.76 0.69 60.98
CA LEU A 929 -27.49 1.70 62.00
C LEU A 929 -25.99 1.87 62.25
N GLU A 930 -25.25 0.77 62.38
CA GLU A 930 -23.79 0.77 62.49
C GLU A 930 -23.15 1.46 61.29
N ALA A 931 -23.55 1.10 60.07
CA ALA A 931 -23.01 1.70 58.86
C ALA A 931 -23.27 3.21 58.77
N VAL A 932 -24.48 3.67 59.13
CA VAL A 932 -24.82 5.10 59.15
C VAL A 932 -24.01 5.87 60.19
N VAL A 933 -23.81 5.29 61.38
CA VAL A 933 -23.02 5.89 62.47
C VAL A 933 -21.54 6.00 62.08
N VAL A 934 -20.94 4.92 61.59
CA VAL A 934 -19.53 4.90 61.18
C VAL A 934 -19.30 5.84 59.99
N CYS A 935 -20.18 5.84 59.00
CA CYS A 935 -20.09 6.75 57.85
C CYS A 935 -20.16 8.23 58.29
N TRP A 936 -21.07 8.56 59.23
CA TRP A 936 -21.16 9.91 59.77
C TRP A 936 -19.87 10.36 60.44
N LEU A 937 -19.24 9.51 61.25
CA LEU A 937 -17.97 9.81 61.91
C LEU A 937 -16.85 10.01 60.88
N ASN A 938 -16.72 9.11 59.90
CA ASN A 938 -15.71 9.23 58.84
C ASN A 938 -15.87 10.53 58.03
N VAL A 939 -17.11 10.92 57.67
CA VAL A 939 -17.38 12.17 56.93
C VAL A 939 -17.14 13.41 57.81
N THR A 940 -17.40 13.33 59.11
CA THR A 940 -17.16 14.43 60.05
C THR A 940 -15.66 14.64 60.30
N ASP A 941 -14.87 13.57 60.32
CA ASP A 941 -13.43 13.62 60.58
C ASP A 941 -12.58 14.06 59.35
N ALA A 942 -13.14 14.03 58.13
CA ALA A 942 -12.42 14.35 56.88
C ALA A 942 -12.33 15.85 56.50
N ASP A 943 -12.86 16.75 57.34
CA ASP A 943 -12.81 18.23 57.27
C ASP A 943 -13.57 18.95 56.13
N ALA A 944 -14.15 20.12 56.46
CA ALA A 944 -15.31 20.79 55.85
C ALA A 944 -15.11 21.52 54.49
N GLY A 945 -14.15 21.08 53.65
CA GLY A 945 -13.79 21.76 52.40
C GLY A 945 -14.25 21.10 51.10
N GLN A 946 -14.80 19.89 51.15
CA GLN A 946 -15.15 19.15 49.93
C GLN A 946 -16.57 19.48 49.42
N PRO A 947 -16.75 19.75 48.11
CA PRO A 947 -18.07 19.88 47.52
C PRO A 947 -18.86 18.58 47.74
N ASN A 948 -20.14 18.71 48.13
CA ASN A 948 -21.12 17.63 48.42
C ASN A 948 -21.01 16.92 49.79
N ALA A 949 -20.05 17.26 50.66
CA ALA A 949 -19.99 16.67 52.02
C ALA A 949 -21.23 17.00 52.87
N GLU A 950 -21.72 18.24 52.77
CA GLU A 950 -22.97 18.67 53.42
C GLU A 950 -24.19 17.91 52.89
N GLU A 951 -24.23 17.61 51.59
CA GLU A 951 -25.32 16.83 50.98
C GLU A 951 -25.35 15.39 51.51
N VAL A 952 -24.17 14.76 51.66
CA VAL A 952 -24.03 13.42 52.25
C VAL A 952 -24.50 13.43 53.72
N GLN A 953 -24.07 14.41 54.52
CA GLN A 953 -24.50 14.56 55.90
C GLN A 953 -26.03 14.76 56.02
N ASN A 954 -26.61 15.62 55.18
CA ASN A 954 -28.06 15.80 55.14
C ASN A 954 -28.79 14.48 54.82
N LYS A 955 -28.27 13.71 53.86
CA LYS A 955 -28.87 12.42 53.47
C LYS A 955 -28.72 11.35 54.56
N LEU A 956 -27.60 11.33 55.29
CA LEU A 956 -27.40 10.47 56.47
C LEU A 956 -28.38 10.82 57.59
N ARG A 957 -28.63 12.11 57.84
CA ARG A 957 -29.63 12.57 58.82
C ARG A 957 -31.03 12.11 58.44
N GLU A 958 -31.41 12.21 57.16
CA GLU A 958 -32.68 11.67 56.67
C GLU A 958 -32.80 10.14 56.88
N THR A 959 -31.72 9.39 56.61
CA THR A 959 -31.68 7.94 56.86
C THR A 959 -31.80 7.62 58.35
N ALA A 960 -31.12 8.36 59.22
CA ALA A 960 -31.23 8.22 60.67
C ALA A 960 -32.66 8.48 61.16
N LYS A 961 -33.32 9.53 60.66
CA LYS A 961 -34.74 9.80 60.97
C LYS A 961 -35.66 8.67 60.50
N LEU A 962 -35.40 8.11 59.32
CA LEU A 962 -36.14 6.95 58.80
C LEU A 962 -35.99 5.73 59.73
N LEU A 963 -34.76 5.43 60.17
CA LEU A 963 -34.49 4.35 61.11
C LEU A 963 -35.16 4.61 62.47
N SER A 964 -35.06 5.81 63.04
CA SER A 964 -35.73 6.15 64.30
C SER A 964 -37.25 5.98 64.21
N ALA A 965 -37.87 6.38 63.09
CA ALA A 965 -39.31 6.16 62.86
C ALA A 965 -39.68 4.67 62.76
N ILE A 966 -38.77 3.86 62.20
CA ILE A 966 -38.90 2.40 62.08
C ILE A 966 -38.79 1.72 63.46
N TYR A 967 -37.76 2.02 64.25
CA TYR A 967 -37.57 1.48 65.61
C TYR A 967 -38.69 1.90 66.56
N ASN A 968 -39.20 3.14 66.46
CA ASN A 968 -40.33 3.61 67.26
C ASN A 968 -41.64 2.88 66.96
N LYS A 969 -41.82 2.37 65.73
CA LYS A 969 -43.00 1.59 65.32
C LYS A 969 -42.92 0.11 65.71
N THR A 970 -41.73 -0.47 65.83
CA THR A 970 -41.54 -1.86 66.29
C THR A 970 -41.48 -2.00 67.81
N ALA A 971 -41.14 -0.92 68.53
CA ALA A 971 -40.98 -0.88 69.99
C ALA A 971 -42.29 -0.89 70.82
N SER A 972 -43.45 -1.24 70.25
CA SER A 972 -44.70 -1.37 71.02
C SER A 972 -44.71 -2.52 72.04
N GLY A 973 -43.59 -3.25 72.18
CA GLY A 973 -43.26 -4.07 73.33
C GLY A 973 -41.74 -4.23 73.45
N SER A 974 -41.16 -3.65 74.50
CA SER A 974 -39.72 -3.68 74.89
C SER A 974 -38.72 -2.79 74.12
N SER A 975 -38.21 -1.77 74.85
CA SER A 975 -36.88 -1.15 74.76
C SER A 975 -36.30 -0.68 73.41
N GLY A 976 -37.10 -0.24 72.44
CA GLY A 976 -36.56 0.40 71.22
C GLY A 976 -36.21 1.89 71.36
N GLY A 977 -36.64 2.56 72.44
CA GLY A 977 -36.44 4.00 72.65
C GLY A 977 -35.07 4.44 73.15
N ASP A 978 -34.17 3.50 73.47
CA ASP A 978 -32.91 3.82 74.17
C ASP A 978 -31.65 3.54 73.35
N VAL A 979 -31.76 2.88 72.19
CA VAL A 979 -30.58 2.51 71.37
C VAL A 979 -29.84 3.75 70.88
N PHE A 980 -30.56 4.76 70.38
CA PHE A 980 -29.96 6.00 69.88
C PHE A 980 -29.39 6.87 71.00
N LYS A 981 -30.04 6.90 72.16
CA LYS A 981 -29.57 7.66 73.33
C LYS A 981 -28.30 7.05 73.91
N VAL A 982 -28.25 5.72 74.05
CA VAL A 982 -27.06 4.97 74.47
C VAL A 982 -25.88 5.17 73.51
N LEU A 983 -26.13 5.30 72.20
CA LEU A 983 -25.08 5.59 71.22
C LEU A 983 -24.55 7.04 71.34
N VAL A 984 -25.43 8.03 71.51
CA VAL A 984 -25.03 9.44 71.72
C VAL A 984 -24.31 9.63 73.06
N ASP A 985 -24.72 8.94 74.12
CA ASP A 985 -24.06 8.96 75.43
C ASP A 985 -22.63 8.38 75.37
N LYS A 986 -22.38 7.43 74.46
CA LYS A 986 -21.05 6.83 74.23
C LYS A 986 -20.15 7.64 73.29
N GLU A 987 -20.72 8.29 72.28
CA GLU A 987 -20.00 9.13 71.31
C GLU A 987 -20.77 10.44 71.07
N PRO A 988 -20.42 11.54 71.79
CA PRO A 988 -21.16 12.81 71.72
C PRO A 988 -21.20 13.45 70.33
N ARG A 989 -20.25 13.12 69.43
CA ARG A 989 -20.24 13.61 68.03
C ARG A 989 -21.44 13.14 67.21
N LEU A 990 -22.17 12.12 67.67
CA LEU A 990 -23.40 11.62 67.02
C LEU A 990 -24.65 12.44 67.35
N ALA A 991 -24.58 13.41 68.27
CA ALA A 991 -25.73 14.23 68.66
C ALA A 991 -26.35 15.00 67.48
N SER A 992 -25.52 15.42 66.51
CA SER A 992 -25.93 16.13 65.28
C SER A 992 -26.53 15.23 64.19
N LEU A 993 -26.31 13.91 64.28
CA LEU A 993 -26.90 12.91 63.38
C LEU A 993 -28.33 12.54 63.78
N PHE A 994 -28.58 12.41 65.09
CA PHE A 994 -29.89 12.01 65.64
C PHE A 994 -30.75 13.18 66.13
N THR A 995 -30.34 14.42 65.86
CA THR A 995 -31.16 15.60 66.13
C THR A 995 -32.36 15.62 65.17
N MET A 996 -33.54 15.42 65.75
CA MET A 996 -34.83 15.40 65.05
C MET A 996 -35.13 16.73 64.36
#